data_AF-A0A660UV89-F1
#
_entry.id   AF-A0A660UV89-F1
#
_cell.length_a   1.000
_cell.length_b   1.000
_cell.length_c   1.000
_cell.angle_alpha   90.00
_cell.angle_beta   90.00
_cell.angle_gamma   90.00
#
_symmetry.space_group_name_H-M   'P 1'
#
loop_
_entity.id
_entity.type
_entity.pdbx_description
1 polymer ?
#
loop_
_entity_poly.entity_id
_entity_poly.type
_entity_poly.pdbx_seq_one_letter_code
_entity_poly.pdbx_strand_id
1 'polypeptide(L)'
;MKKLCFRMIYVVIVVVLVVNSAFAQEQTSTQSLPECIVERLNEPALMEQGDTKIYSGEYLDAISLPVGGIGTGCIQINGQAERTIWQIFNNHCEAHIPDSFFAIRSQVKNKDAVVRVLQTSKVGPFEKMDSLTFRGEYPFGWYDFIDDDLPVKVSMETFNPLIPLNSKNSAIPCAIFNITVSNPTDTAVEVSLLSAQKNAAGFMCAEKPIWSGPVEGTVFADFEGSDYGSWTASGNAFGTGPLKGVLHSEQKLTGFRGKGLVNTYASARDAATGTLKSSVFTISSDFIHFLIAGGSHAGKACINLWVDNKKVKSTTGNNNDQMQWGSWQVDDLKGKQAHIEIIDDVKGGWGHIDIDHIVFSDESPKTFKSKIKGLGQNRNRIIKKSGHSILHMTTDRKSYDADPAQADKLCALIGVDKSKYNKGLGDMTLMVLAENAQSSASWQNLEKLHESWLSTNRLSGPQKIGPSEQGKTYNGALAVPLTLKPSQSKTVTFVLTWNFPHATHGEAQNKRQWQFQGNKYSNWWSDSIQVARYVKDNLNDLTDQSRLYHDTFYSSNLPHWLLDRISSQVAILSSKTFFWAAGDYLGCWEGCSSKNGCCFGNCSHVYHYAQSHARLFPSLGRKIREQKFSYQREDGFLTNRDGWEQEAVDGMCGEILGAYREHLLSNSQDWIDDNWKYVIKTMDYIIQRWDADEDGMLSGRQHNTLDTELTGCSSWLGSLYLSALSASEKIAELENEPGLAQKYRNIRISGSKKQDDKLWNGEYYIQIPESHIKGHNYITGSSIDQVLGEWWAEMVGLDGHYPPERVRSALNALLRYNFRCSFVGVVQKPRKFVDDNDAGMQMICWPNEWDRPVKPLYYADEVMTGFEYAAAATMVQSGMLKEGYMVVKAIYDRYDGRLREGLTASEVSSRGYSGNPFGDDECGKFYGRAMSVWSLLLASQGYYYNGPAKSIGFDPQWQPADHTSFFTGADGWGLFSQTRGATGRQTERIEVKYGNLKLKSMVFKLPEGAESTDVRVTIGEKPLNAKHKLDDGRLTITLSSPITLHQGDAIEASIGTVESR
;
A
#
# COMPACT_ATOMS: atom_id res chain seq x y z
N MET A 1 26.92 17.91 -65.59
CA MET A 1 27.49 18.63 -64.43
C MET A 1 26.45 19.06 -63.39
N LYS A 2 25.38 19.81 -63.72
CA LYS A 2 24.38 20.26 -62.72
C LYS A 2 23.67 19.11 -61.94
N LYS A 3 23.37 17.98 -62.57
CA LYS A 3 22.81 16.78 -61.90
C LYS A 3 23.81 16.03 -61.00
N LEU A 4 25.11 16.18 -61.25
CA LEU A 4 26.16 15.55 -60.46
C LEU A 4 26.42 16.37 -59.17
N CYS A 5 26.39 17.70 -59.27
CA CYS A 5 26.45 18.58 -58.10
C CYS A 5 25.26 18.39 -57.15
N PHE A 6 24.04 18.24 -57.68
CA PHE A 6 22.85 18.03 -56.82
C PHE A 6 22.89 16.71 -56.07
N ARG A 7 23.38 15.62 -56.70
CA ARG A 7 23.56 14.33 -56.03
C ARG A 7 24.68 14.37 -54.97
N MET A 8 25.79 15.07 -55.23
CA MET A 8 26.84 15.25 -54.24
C MET A 8 26.37 16.07 -53.03
N ILE A 9 25.63 17.17 -53.26
CA ILE A 9 25.08 17.99 -52.16
C ILE A 9 24.07 17.19 -51.35
N TYR A 10 23.20 16.40 -51.98
CA TYR A 10 22.23 15.57 -51.29
C TYR A 10 22.89 14.45 -50.46
N VAL A 11 23.90 13.77 -51.02
CA VAL A 11 24.67 12.76 -50.28
C VAL A 11 25.46 13.39 -49.12
N VAL A 12 26.03 14.59 -49.29
CA VAL A 12 26.71 15.30 -48.20
C VAL A 12 25.72 15.73 -47.12
N ILE A 13 24.52 16.19 -47.47
CA ILE A 13 23.49 16.55 -46.48
C ILE A 13 22.98 15.32 -45.72
N VAL A 14 22.72 14.21 -46.41
CA VAL A 14 22.29 12.95 -45.76
C VAL A 14 23.41 12.36 -44.90
N VAL A 15 24.66 12.38 -45.37
CA VAL A 15 25.80 11.95 -44.55
C VAL A 15 25.99 12.89 -43.37
N VAL A 16 25.86 14.22 -43.52
CA VAL A 16 25.96 15.16 -42.39
C VAL A 16 24.77 14.99 -41.43
N LEU A 17 23.57 14.66 -41.88
CA LEU A 17 22.41 14.39 -41.01
C LEU A 17 22.52 13.05 -40.29
N VAL A 18 22.98 11.99 -40.96
CA VAL A 18 23.20 10.66 -40.37
C VAL A 18 24.41 10.67 -39.44
N VAL A 19 25.46 11.41 -39.79
CA VAL A 19 26.62 11.62 -38.93
C VAL A 19 26.22 12.54 -37.78
N ASN A 20 25.44 13.60 -37.96
CA ASN A 20 24.94 14.40 -36.83
C ASN A 20 23.93 13.66 -35.96
N SER A 21 23.13 12.71 -36.47
CA SER A 21 22.24 11.88 -35.66
C SER A 21 23.01 10.78 -34.90
N ALA A 22 24.04 10.20 -35.52
CA ALA A 22 24.95 9.26 -34.87
C ALA A 22 25.86 9.95 -33.84
N PHE A 23 26.35 11.16 -34.14
CA PHE A 23 27.12 12.00 -33.21
C PHE A 23 26.23 12.62 -32.13
N ALA A 24 24.95 12.91 -32.38
CA ALA A 24 23.99 13.30 -31.34
C ALA A 24 23.61 12.13 -30.41
N GLN A 25 23.65 10.89 -30.91
CA GLN A 25 23.55 9.69 -30.08
C GLN A 25 24.86 9.38 -29.31
N GLU A 26 26.02 9.82 -29.78
CA GLU A 26 27.32 9.61 -29.11
C GLU A 26 27.82 10.80 -28.25
N GLN A 27 27.21 11.98 -28.31
CA GLN A 27 27.67 13.19 -27.59
C GLN A 27 26.74 13.69 -26.45
N THR A 28 25.91 12.83 -25.88
CA THR A 28 25.28 13.09 -24.57
C THR A 28 26.13 12.47 -23.45
N SER A 29 27.02 13.30 -22.88
CA SER A 29 27.86 13.09 -21.69
C SER A 29 28.46 11.68 -21.48
N THR A 30 29.73 11.53 -21.87
CA THR A 30 30.59 10.35 -21.68
C THR A 30 30.94 10.07 -20.20
N GLN A 31 29.95 9.90 -19.35
CA GLN A 31 30.05 9.07 -18.14
C GLN A 31 29.05 7.93 -18.30
N SER A 32 29.58 6.72 -18.47
CA SER A 32 28.80 5.49 -18.46
C SER A 32 27.99 5.40 -17.17
N LEU A 33 26.75 4.89 -17.25
CA LEU A 33 25.98 4.53 -16.07
C LEU A 33 26.82 3.62 -15.15
N PRO A 34 26.65 3.71 -13.82
CA PRO A 34 27.25 2.76 -12.89
C PRO A 34 27.01 1.30 -13.32
N GLU A 35 28.02 0.44 -13.18
CA GLU A 35 27.96 -0.97 -13.63
C GLU A 35 26.74 -1.71 -13.06
N CYS A 36 26.41 -1.49 -11.79
CA CYS A 36 25.23 -2.11 -11.17
C CYS A 36 23.89 -1.70 -11.80
N ILE A 37 23.79 -0.51 -12.40
CA ILE A 37 22.60 -0.07 -13.15
C ILE A 37 22.57 -0.80 -14.49
N VAL A 38 23.71 -0.92 -15.16
CA VAL A 38 23.83 -1.67 -16.42
C VAL A 38 23.46 -3.14 -16.21
N GLU A 39 23.88 -3.76 -15.10
CA GLU A 39 23.48 -5.12 -14.72
C GLU A 39 21.95 -5.24 -14.57
N ARG A 40 21.32 -4.34 -13.80
CA ARG A 40 19.86 -4.32 -13.61
C ARG A 40 19.09 -4.11 -14.92
N LEU A 41 19.57 -3.22 -15.80
CA LEU A 41 18.97 -2.98 -17.13
C LEU A 41 19.06 -4.19 -18.06
N ASN A 42 20.01 -5.10 -17.81
CA ASN A 42 20.23 -6.31 -18.58
C ASN A 42 19.59 -7.56 -17.93
N GLU A 43 18.92 -7.43 -16.79
CA GLU A 43 18.15 -8.52 -16.19
C GLU A 43 17.04 -8.99 -17.15
N PRO A 44 17.02 -10.26 -17.59
CA PRO A 44 16.01 -10.74 -18.54
C PRO A 44 14.58 -10.56 -18.03
N ALA A 45 14.36 -10.83 -16.73
CA ALA A 45 13.07 -10.69 -16.05
C ALA A 45 12.48 -9.28 -16.10
N LEU A 46 13.28 -8.26 -16.42
CA LEU A 46 12.81 -6.88 -16.57
C LEU A 46 11.86 -6.72 -17.77
N MET A 47 12.15 -7.45 -18.86
CA MET A 47 11.47 -7.32 -20.15
C MET A 47 10.80 -8.62 -20.60
N GLU A 48 10.71 -9.61 -19.74
CA GLU A 48 9.91 -10.81 -19.92
C GLU A 48 8.55 -10.65 -19.24
N GLN A 49 7.53 -11.33 -19.78
CA GLN A 49 6.23 -11.35 -19.12
C GLN A 49 6.32 -12.00 -17.73
N GLY A 50 7.14 -13.04 -17.58
CA GLY A 50 7.37 -13.74 -16.32
C GLY A 50 6.16 -14.54 -15.83
N ASP A 51 6.36 -15.23 -14.70
CA ASP A 51 5.35 -16.06 -14.05
C ASP A 51 4.79 -15.38 -12.80
N THR A 52 3.63 -15.85 -12.36
CA THR A 52 3.01 -15.42 -11.12
C THR A 52 3.90 -15.68 -9.90
N LYS A 53 4.06 -14.65 -9.05
CA LYS A 53 4.81 -14.78 -7.79
C LYS A 53 4.05 -15.65 -6.78
N ILE A 54 4.72 -16.71 -6.33
CA ILE A 54 4.29 -17.53 -5.19
C ILE A 54 5.28 -17.29 -4.04
N TYR A 55 4.75 -16.91 -2.88
CA TYR A 55 5.51 -16.61 -1.67
C TYR A 55 5.56 -17.84 -0.77
N SER A 56 6.73 -18.10 -0.18
CA SER A 56 6.98 -19.22 0.73
C SER A 56 8.19 -18.94 1.61
N GLY A 57 8.29 -19.59 2.77
CA GLY A 57 9.43 -19.39 3.69
C GLY A 57 9.52 -17.94 4.16
N GLU A 58 10.74 -17.37 4.17
CA GLU A 58 10.99 -15.98 4.61
C GLU A 58 10.22 -14.91 3.79
N TYR A 59 9.81 -15.23 2.56
CA TYR A 59 9.00 -14.33 1.73
C TYR A 59 7.56 -14.18 2.23
N LEU A 60 7.16 -14.87 3.30
CA LEU A 60 5.87 -14.72 3.94
C LEU A 60 5.89 -13.70 5.10
N ASP A 61 7.07 -13.31 5.59
CA ASP A 61 7.24 -12.68 6.90
C ASP A 61 6.70 -11.24 6.96
N ALA A 62 6.68 -10.52 5.85
CA ALA A 62 6.15 -9.16 5.76
C ALA A 62 4.74 -9.07 5.15
N ILE A 63 4.19 -10.18 4.67
CA ILE A 63 2.89 -10.17 3.99
C ILE A 63 1.80 -9.73 4.96
N SER A 64 1.03 -8.72 4.57
CA SER A 64 -0.17 -8.28 5.27
C SER A 64 -1.22 -7.80 4.27
N LEU A 65 -2.12 -8.70 3.87
CA LEU A 65 -3.18 -8.45 2.89
C LEU A 65 -4.40 -7.84 3.59
N PRO A 66 -4.78 -6.57 3.33
CA PRO A 66 -6.00 -6.00 3.89
C PRO A 66 -7.24 -6.53 3.16
N VAL A 67 -8.17 -7.12 3.92
CA VAL A 67 -9.46 -7.61 3.41
C VAL A 67 -10.60 -6.80 4.03
N GLY A 68 -11.25 -5.98 3.20
CA GLY A 68 -12.38 -5.14 3.56
C GLY A 68 -12.76 -4.19 2.41
N GLY A 69 -13.97 -3.63 2.46
CA GLY A 69 -14.45 -2.71 1.42
C GLY A 69 -13.92 -1.29 1.62
N ILE A 70 -14.00 -0.47 0.57
CA ILE A 70 -13.57 0.93 0.54
C ILE A 70 -14.18 1.71 1.70
N GLY A 71 -13.32 2.26 2.56
CA GLY A 71 -13.72 3.07 3.70
C GLY A 71 -14.47 2.32 4.81
N THR A 72 -14.49 0.99 4.81
CA THR A 72 -15.21 0.16 5.79
C THR A 72 -14.35 -0.34 6.95
N GLY A 73 -13.04 -0.10 6.89
CA GLY A 73 -12.03 -0.84 7.67
C GLY A 73 -11.74 -2.22 7.07
N CYS A 74 -10.68 -2.85 7.53
CA CYS A 74 -10.27 -4.17 7.05
C CYS A 74 -9.80 -5.07 8.18
N ILE A 75 -9.68 -6.35 7.85
CA ILE A 75 -8.93 -7.35 8.58
C ILE A 75 -7.71 -7.67 7.73
N GLN A 76 -6.50 -7.51 8.27
CA GLN A 76 -5.29 -7.87 7.57
C GLN A 76 -4.97 -9.35 7.84
N ILE A 77 -4.66 -10.09 6.78
CA ILE A 77 -4.29 -11.51 6.83
C ILE A 77 -2.81 -11.61 6.47
N ASN A 78 -1.99 -12.19 7.34
CA ASN A 78 -0.55 -12.28 7.13
C ASN A 78 -0.14 -13.49 6.27
N GLY A 79 1.13 -13.55 5.89
CA GLY A 79 1.69 -14.67 5.13
C GLY A 79 1.62 -16.03 5.84
N GLN A 80 1.28 -16.06 7.12
CA GLN A 80 1.07 -17.28 7.90
C GLN A 80 -0.42 -17.68 7.99
N ALA A 81 -1.30 -17.00 7.24
CA ALA A 81 -2.76 -17.12 7.23
C ALA A 81 -3.46 -16.71 8.54
N GLU A 82 -2.77 -15.97 9.41
CA GLU A 82 -3.31 -15.41 10.63
C GLU A 82 -4.06 -14.10 10.36
N ARG A 83 -5.15 -13.88 11.08
CA ARG A 83 -5.91 -12.62 11.05
C ARG A 83 -5.34 -11.64 12.06
N THR A 84 -4.19 -11.05 11.72
CA THR A 84 -3.33 -10.33 12.65
C THR A 84 -3.92 -9.01 13.10
N ILE A 85 -4.36 -8.16 12.16
CA ILE A 85 -4.75 -6.78 12.46
C ILE A 85 -6.21 -6.55 12.09
N TRP A 86 -7.02 -6.14 13.06
CA TRP A 86 -8.43 -5.82 12.89
C TRP A 86 -8.64 -4.33 13.06
N GLN A 87 -9.12 -3.68 12.02
CA GLN A 87 -9.43 -2.25 12.03
C GLN A 87 -10.92 -2.01 11.69
N ILE A 88 -11.76 -3.04 11.80
CA ILE A 88 -13.20 -2.94 11.48
C ILE A 88 -13.99 -2.12 12.52
N PHE A 89 -13.48 -1.95 13.74
CA PHE A 89 -14.20 -1.29 14.86
C PHE A 89 -14.16 0.25 14.79
N ASN A 90 -13.88 0.81 13.63
CA ASN A 90 -13.68 2.25 13.44
C ASN A 90 -12.66 2.86 14.41
N ASN A 91 -11.71 2.02 14.81
CA ASN A 91 -10.60 2.39 15.63
C ASN A 91 -9.40 2.53 14.68
N HIS A 92 -8.55 3.51 14.97
CA HIS A 92 -7.29 3.66 14.25
C HIS A 92 -6.17 2.79 14.83
N CYS A 93 -6.49 2.06 15.89
CA CYS A 93 -5.56 1.18 16.56
C CYS A 93 -5.64 -0.23 15.98
N GLU A 94 -4.48 -0.84 15.82
CA GLU A 94 -4.37 -2.24 15.40
C GLU A 94 -4.89 -3.14 16.53
N ALA A 95 -6.07 -3.74 16.32
CA ALA A 95 -6.62 -4.69 17.27
C ALA A 95 -6.24 -6.11 16.89
N HIS A 96 -5.74 -6.88 17.86
CA HIS A 96 -5.53 -8.32 17.72
C HIS A 96 -6.69 -9.05 18.40
N ILE A 97 -7.44 -9.85 17.63
CA ILE A 97 -8.60 -10.58 18.14
C ILE A 97 -8.22 -12.06 18.28
N PRO A 98 -7.93 -12.55 19.50
CA PRO A 98 -7.59 -13.96 19.71
C PRO A 98 -8.80 -14.86 19.46
N ASP A 99 -8.57 -16.18 19.49
CA ASP A 99 -9.61 -17.21 19.37
C ASP A 99 -10.44 -17.11 18.07
N SER A 100 -9.85 -16.49 17.04
CA SER A 100 -10.47 -16.26 15.75
C SER A 100 -9.61 -16.90 14.66
N PHE A 101 -9.90 -18.15 14.32
CA PHE A 101 -9.15 -18.95 13.34
C PHE A 101 -10.05 -19.92 12.56
N PHE A 102 -9.50 -20.51 11.49
CA PHE A 102 -10.07 -21.68 10.82
C PHE A 102 -9.29 -22.93 11.22
N ALA A 103 -9.96 -24.08 11.26
CA ALA A 103 -9.31 -25.36 11.50
C ALA A 103 -9.96 -26.46 10.66
N ILE A 104 -9.23 -27.54 10.43
CA ILE A 104 -9.70 -28.76 9.76
C ILE A 104 -9.52 -29.97 10.67
N ARG A 105 -10.52 -30.84 10.67
CA ARG A 105 -10.44 -32.21 11.16
C ARG A 105 -10.57 -33.12 9.95
N SER A 106 -9.70 -34.11 9.82
CA SER A 106 -9.81 -35.13 8.78
C SER A 106 -9.59 -36.52 9.38
N GLN A 107 -10.30 -37.52 8.85
CA GLN A 107 -10.22 -38.89 9.34
C GLN A 107 -10.50 -39.88 8.21
N VAL A 108 -9.53 -40.76 7.96
CA VAL A 108 -9.74 -41.97 7.15
C VAL A 108 -10.39 -43.03 8.06
N LYS A 109 -11.30 -43.83 7.51
CA LYS A 109 -11.97 -44.90 8.26
C LYS A 109 -10.96 -45.79 8.99
N ASN A 110 -11.20 -46.05 10.27
CA ASN A 110 -10.36 -46.84 11.18
C ASN A 110 -8.95 -46.28 11.43
N LYS A 111 -8.68 -45.02 11.07
CA LYS A 111 -7.48 -44.28 11.50
C LYS A 111 -7.87 -43.22 12.52
N ASP A 112 -6.89 -42.74 13.27
CA ASP A 112 -7.08 -41.59 14.15
C ASP A 112 -7.38 -40.33 13.34
N ALA A 113 -8.13 -39.41 13.96
CA ALA A 113 -8.43 -38.13 13.33
C ALA A 113 -7.24 -37.17 13.50
N VAL A 114 -6.93 -36.43 12.45
CA VAL A 114 -5.91 -35.38 12.44
C VAL A 114 -6.62 -34.03 12.47
N VAL A 115 -6.20 -33.16 13.38
CA VAL A 115 -6.72 -31.79 13.54
C VAL A 115 -5.58 -30.79 13.34
N ARG A 116 -5.83 -29.78 12.51
CA ARG A 116 -4.93 -28.66 12.24
C ARG A 116 -5.66 -27.34 12.25
N VAL A 117 -5.03 -26.30 12.81
CA VAL A 117 -5.42 -24.91 12.51
C VAL A 117 -4.92 -24.56 11.10
N LEU A 118 -5.71 -23.85 10.29
CA LEU A 118 -5.33 -23.46 8.92
C LEU A 118 -4.41 -22.23 8.93
N GLN A 119 -3.22 -22.37 9.52
CA GLN A 119 -2.16 -21.37 9.62
C GLN A 119 -0.86 -22.05 10.09
N THR A 120 0.29 -21.40 9.90
CA THR A 120 1.60 -21.92 10.34
C THR A 120 1.99 -21.50 11.76
N SER A 121 1.04 -20.94 12.51
CA SER A 121 1.17 -20.57 13.92
C SER A 121 0.17 -21.37 14.75
N LYS A 122 0.60 -21.95 15.87
CA LYS A 122 -0.25 -22.81 16.73
C LYS A 122 -1.33 -21.98 17.45
N VAL A 123 -2.50 -22.57 17.70
CA VAL A 123 -3.58 -21.93 18.50
C VAL A 123 -4.05 -22.85 19.62
N GLY A 124 -3.55 -22.63 20.84
CA GLY A 124 -3.85 -23.49 21.99
C GLY A 124 -3.52 -24.96 21.68
N PRO A 125 -4.47 -25.91 21.81
CA PRO A 125 -4.29 -27.33 21.49
C PRO A 125 -4.38 -27.64 19.98
N PHE A 126 -4.75 -26.69 19.12
CA PHE A 126 -4.80 -26.91 17.67
C PHE A 126 -3.40 -26.76 17.09
N GLU A 127 -2.82 -27.88 16.66
CA GLU A 127 -1.51 -27.88 15.98
C GLU A 127 -1.56 -27.14 14.65
N LYS A 128 -0.46 -26.46 14.32
CA LYS A 128 -0.28 -25.69 13.07
C LYS A 128 -0.11 -26.60 11.86
N MET A 129 -0.36 -26.05 10.67
CA MET A 129 0.14 -26.66 9.43
C MET A 129 1.67 -26.62 9.41
N ASP A 130 2.29 -27.62 8.77
CA ASP A 130 3.76 -27.66 8.62
C ASP A 130 4.29 -26.45 7.84
N SER A 131 3.66 -26.13 6.71
CA SER A 131 3.99 -24.97 5.89
C SER A 131 2.80 -24.53 5.02
N LEU A 132 2.96 -23.41 4.31
CA LEU A 132 2.01 -22.97 3.31
C LEU A 132 2.71 -22.17 2.21
N THR A 133 2.03 -22.00 1.07
CA THR A 133 2.38 -20.99 0.07
C THR A 133 1.29 -19.94 -0.04
N PHE A 134 1.67 -18.70 -0.31
CA PHE A 134 0.74 -17.60 -0.55
C PHE A 134 0.89 -17.07 -1.99
N ARG A 135 -0.22 -16.77 -2.63
CA ARG A 135 -0.28 -15.98 -3.87
C ARG A 135 -1.21 -14.80 -3.63
N GLY A 136 -0.80 -13.59 -4.01
CA GLY A 136 -1.62 -12.40 -3.84
C GLY A 136 -1.72 -11.60 -5.13
N GLU A 137 -2.93 -11.51 -5.66
CA GLU A 137 -3.28 -10.72 -6.84
C GLU A 137 -4.52 -9.89 -6.45
N TYR A 138 -4.28 -8.67 -5.94
CA TYR A 138 -5.32 -7.90 -5.26
C TYR A 138 -6.54 -7.67 -6.16
N PRO A 139 -7.78 -7.93 -5.70
CA PRO A 139 -8.24 -8.04 -4.31
C PRO A 139 -8.18 -9.44 -3.67
N PHE A 140 -7.56 -10.42 -4.32
CA PHE A 140 -7.57 -11.81 -3.88
C PHE A 140 -6.24 -12.25 -3.26
N GLY A 141 -6.34 -13.10 -2.25
CA GLY A 141 -5.23 -13.88 -1.71
C GLY A 141 -5.57 -15.36 -1.69
N TRP A 142 -4.63 -16.20 -2.06
CA TRP A 142 -4.74 -17.66 -2.00
C TRP A 142 -3.66 -18.22 -1.10
N TYR A 143 -4.07 -19.11 -0.20
CA TYR A 143 -3.21 -19.88 0.68
C TYR A 143 -3.36 -21.36 0.34
N ASP A 144 -2.26 -22.04 0.03
CA ASP A 144 -2.22 -23.50 -0.11
C ASP A 144 -1.49 -24.08 1.10
N PHE A 145 -2.20 -24.89 1.89
CA PHE A 145 -1.66 -25.46 3.13
C PHE A 145 -1.01 -26.81 2.85
N ILE A 146 0.15 -27.05 3.45
CA ILE A 146 0.98 -28.23 3.24
C ILE A 146 1.22 -28.88 4.60
N ASP A 147 0.77 -30.13 4.74
CA ASP A 147 0.93 -30.95 5.93
C ASP A 147 0.74 -32.43 5.55
N ASP A 148 1.79 -33.24 5.70
CA ASP A 148 1.80 -34.63 5.23
C ASP A 148 0.97 -35.57 6.12
N ASP A 149 0.65 -35.17 7.35
CA ASP A 149 -0.24 -35.95 8.22
C ASP A 149 -1.72 -35.79 7.82
N LEU A 150 -2.07 -34.73 7.08
CA LEU A 150 -3.43 -34.55 6.58
C LEU A 150 -3.66 -35.43 5.33
N PRO A 151 -4.60 -36.39 5.36
CA PRO A 151 -4.96 -37.21 4.18
C PRO A 151 -5.66 -36.43 3.06
N VAL A 152 -5.79 -35.11 3.15
CA VAL A 152 -6.51 -34.25 2.21
C VAL A 152 -5.67 -33.02 1.87
N LYS A 153 -5.84 -32.48 0.67
CA LYS A 153 -5.28 -31.18 0.28
C LYS A 153 -6.26 -30.07 0.67
N VAL A 154 -5.75 -28.96 1.20
CA VAL A 154 -6.57 -27.82 1.66
C VAL A 154 -6.00 -26.52 1.10
N SER A 155 -6.88 -25.67 0.58
CA SER A 155 -6.55 -24.30 0.20
C SER A 155 -7.63 -23.32 0.65
N MET A 156 -7.26 -22.05 0.77
CA MET A 156 -8.15 -20.95 1.12
C MET A 156 -7.96 -19.78 0.17
N GLU A 157 -9.02 -19.39 -0.51
CA GLU A 157 -9.11 -18.09 -1.18
C GLU A 157 -9.80 -17.09 -0.24
N THR A 158 -9.26 -15.87 -0.15
CA THR A 158 -9.85 -14.79 0.63
C THR A 158 -9.86 -13.47 -0.14
N PHE A 159 -10.97 -12.73 -0.03
CA PHE A 159 -11.14 -11.44 -0.69
C PHE A 159 -12.30 -10.62 -0.09
N ASN A 160 -12.35 -9.35 -0.47
CA ASN A 160 -13.55 -8.51 -0.41
C ASN A 160 -13.93 -8.14 -1.86
N PRO A 161 -15.23 -8.03 -2.21
CA PRO A 161 -15.60 -7.63 -3.56
C PRO A 161 -15.02 -6.27 -3.94
N LEU A 162 -14.26 -6.21 -5.03
CA LEU A 162 -13.72 -4.97 -5.60
C LEU A 162 -14.11 -4.93 -7.07
N ILE A 163 -15.04 -4.04 -7.39
CA ILE A 163 -15.71 -3.96 -8.69
C ILE A 163 -15.58 -2.51 -9.16
N PRO A 164 -14.60 -2.18 -10.01
CA PRO A 164 -14.42 -0.80 -10.50
C PRO A 164 -15.71 -0.25 -11.09
N LEU A 165 -15.92 1.06 -10.92
CA LEU A 165 -17.17 1.79 -11.20
C LEU A 165 -18.36 1.47 -10.27
N ASN A 166 -18.31 0.40 -9.47
CA ASN A 166 -19.36 0.07 -8.49
C ASN A 166 -18.87 0.32 -7.06
N SER A 167 -18.87 1.59 -6.65
CA SER A 167 -18.39 2.01 -5.32
C SER A 167 -19.21 1.41 -4.16
N LYS A 168 -20.51 1.11 -4.37
CA LYS A 168 -21.36 0.52 -3.34
C LYS A 168 -20.95 -0.93 -3.03
N ASN A 169 -20.82 -1.76 -4.06
CA ASN A 169 -20.45 -3.16 -3.88
C ASN A 169 -18.96 -3.30 -3.52
N SER A 170 -18.13 -2.34 -3.93
CA SER A 170 -16.73 -2.25 -3.48
C SER A 170 -16.58 -1.72 -2.04
N ALA A 171 -17.67 -1.25 -1.41
CA ALA A 171 -17.71 -0.76 -0.03
C ALA A 171 -18.58 -1.65 0.87
N ILE A 172 -18.66 -2.95 0.57
CA ILE A 172 -19.33 -3.93 1.43
C ILE A 172 -18.42 -4.23 2.63
N PRO A 173 -18.89 -4.10 3.88
CA PRO A 173 -18.11 -4.41 5.08
C PRO A 173 -18.08 -5.92 5.34
N CYS A 174 -17.30 -6.66 4.53
CA CYS A 174 -17.14 -8.10 4.66
C CYS A 174 -15.73 -8.62 4.34
N ALA A 175 -15.48 -9.86 4.77
CA ALA A 175 -14.38 -10.70 4.30
C ALA A 175 -14.96 -12.07 3.92
N ILE A 176 -14.65 -12.54 2.72
CA ILE A 176 -15.10 -13.82 2.17
C ILE A 176 -13.93 -14.80 2.22
N PHE A 177 -14.20 -16.04 2.60
CA PHE A 177 -13.23 -17.12 2.71
C PHE A 177 -13.80 -18.38 2.04
N ASN A 178 -13.21 -18.79 0.92
CA ASN A 178 -13.56 -20.02 0.22
C ASN A 178 -12.51 -21.07 0.55
N ILE A 179 -12.86 -22.03 1.42
CA ILE A 179 -11.95 -23.11 1.82
C ILE A 179 -12.28 -24.35 0.99
N THR A 180 -11.33 -24.79 0.19
CA THR A 180 -11.47 -25.96 -0.69
C THR A 180 -10.69 -27.13 -0.12
N VAL A 181 -11.35 -28.28 0.02
CA VAL A 181 -10.74 -29.53 0.47
C VAL A 181 -10.89 -30.58 -0.62
N SER A 182 -9.77 -31.21 -0.99
CA SER A 182 -9.71 -32.24 -2.01
C SER A 182 -9.16 -33.53 -1.42
N ASN A 183 -9.80 -34.65 -1.75
CA ASN A 183 -9.37 -35.98 -1.31
C ASN A 183 -8.49 -36.65 -2.39
N PRO A 184 -7.16 -36.67 -2.27
CA PRO A 184 -6.28 -37.33 -3.21
C PRO A 184 -6.20 -38.86 -3.00
N THR A 185 -6.77 -39.39 -1.91
CA THR A 185 -6.68 -40.81 -1.57
C THR A 185 -7.66 -41.67 -2.37
N ASP A 186 -7.47 -42.98 -2.30
CA ASP A 186 -8.33 -44.00 -2.88
C ASP A 186 -9.48 -44.44 -1.96
N THR A 187 -9.59 -43.85 -0.77
CA THR A 187 -10.66 -44.13 0.20
C THR A 187 -11.46 -42.89 0.54
N ALA A 188 -12.65 -43.06 1.11
CA ALA A 188 -13.44 -41.93 1.57
C ALA A 188 -12.82 -41.32 2.85
N VAL A 189 -12.77 -39.99 2.91
CA VAL A 189 -12.27 -39.24 4.08
C VAL A 189 -13.41 -38.44 4.70
N GLU A 190 -13.58 -38.56 6.01
CA GLU A 190 -14.43 -37.65 6.77
C GLU A 190 -13.67 -36.38 7.05
N VAL A 191 -14.25 -35.24 6.68
CA VAL A 191 -13.66 -33.91 6.87
C VAL A 191 -14.61 -33.06 7.70
N SER A 192 -14.10 -32.14 8.49
CA SER A 192 -14.88 -31.11 9.15
C SER A 192 -14.09 -29.81 9.12
N LEU A 193 -14.70 -28.73 8.62
CA LEU A 193 -14.10 -27.40 8.63
C LEU A 193 -14.72 -26.58 9.76
N LEU A 194 -13.89 -26.01 10.62
CA LEU A 194 -14.27 -25.17 11.76
C LEU A 194 -13.89 -23.72 11.49
N SER A 195 -14.79 -22.80 11.83
CA SER A 195 -14.46 -21.39 12.02
C SER A 195 -14.81 -21.01 13.46
N ALA A 196 -13.78 -20.73 14.25
CA ALA A 196 -13.90 -20.17 15.60
C ALA A 196 -13.85 -18.64 15.51
N GLN A 197 -14.68 -17.97 16.30
CA GLN A 197 -14.76 -16.52 16.26
C GLN A 197 -15.11 -15.93 17.62
N LYS A 198 -14.25 -15.03 18.09
CA LYS A 198 -14.51 -14.19 19.25
C LYS A 198 -15.52 -13.11 18.89
N ASN A 199 -16.50 -12.88 19.77
CA ASN A 199 -17.35 -11.70 19.69
C ASN A 199 -16.53 -10.46 20.05
N ALA A 200 -16.12 -9.75 19.01
CA ALA A 200 -15.35 -8.53 19.11
C ALA A 200 -16.20 -7.26 18.95
N ALA A 201 -17.54 -7.36 18.94
CA ALA A 201 -18.38 -6.17 19.04
C ALA A 201 -18.09 -5.46 20.38
N GLY A 202 -18.02 -4.13 20.38
CA GLY A 202 -17.63 -3.33 21.56
C GLY A 202 -16.14 -3.39 21.91
N PHE A 203 -15.32 -4.08 21.10
CA PHE A 203 -13.89 -4.11 21.32
C PHE A 203 -13.31 -2.70 21.10
N MET A 204 -12.72 -2.13 22.15
CA MET A 204 -11.86 -0.96 22.03
C MET A 204 -10.42 -1.43 22.23
N CYS A 205 -9.48 -0.92 21.44
CA CYS A 205 -8.09 -1.32 21.64
C CYS A 205 -7.66 -1.05 23.06
N ALA A 206 -6.95 -2.02 23.62
CA ALA A 206 -6.04 -1.72 24.69
C ALA A 206 -4.91 -0.85 24.13
N GLU A 207 -4.43 0.11 24.94
CA GLU A 207 -3.03 0.54 24.82
C GLU A 207 -2.15 -0.71 24.77
N LYS A 208 -1.09 -0.68 23.95
CA LYS A 208 -0.12 -1.74 23.58
C LYS A 208 -0.21 -3.03 24.42
N PRO A 209 0.12 -4.21 23.87
CA PRO A 209 0.68 -5.25 24.73
C PRO A 209 1.92 -4.67 25.42
N ILE A 210 1.73 -4.04 26.58
CA ILE A 210 2.73 -3.92 27.60
C ILE A 210 2.98 -5.38 27.97
N TRP A 211 4.20 -5.74 28.27
CA TRP A 211 4.50 -7.00 28.91
C TRP A 211 4.56 -6.69 30.41
N SER A 212 3.78 -7.33 31.30
CA SER A 212 3.80 -6.96 32.75
C SER A 212 3.89 -8.10 33.76
N GLY A 213 3.86 -9.35 33.35
CA GLY A 213 3.76 -10.44 34.32
C GLY A 213 5.11 -11.10 34.55
N PRO A 214 5.51 -11.46 35.78
CA PRO A 214 6.54 -12.49 35.96
C PRO A 214 6.29 -13.66 35.01
N VAL A 215 7.28 -14.04 34.22
CA VAL A 215 7.27 -15.34 33.55
C VAL A 215 7.45 -16.39 34.64
N GLU A 216 6.51 -17.32 34.74
CA GLU A 216 6.74 -18.54 35.52
C GLU A 216 7.71 -19.40 34.72
N GLY A 217 8.78 -19.83 35.36
CA GLY A 217 9.86 -20.55 34.71
C GLY A 217 11.07 -20.70 35.64
N THR A 218 12.10 -21.36 35.14
CA THR A 218 13.35 -21.54 35.86
C THR A 218 14.25 -20.33 35.61
N VAL A 219 14.57 -19.59 36.66
CA VAL A 219 15.51 -18.46 36.57
C VAL A 219 16.90 -18.99 36.26
N PHE A 220 17.45 -18.57 35.12
CA PHE A 220 18.81 -18.86 34.70
C PHE A 220 19.82 -17.85 35.26
N ALA A 221 19.45 -16.57 35.27
CA ALA A 221 20.25 -15.51 35.90
C ALA A 221 19.35 -14.34 36.33
N ASP A 222 19.35 -14.02 37.62
CA ASP A 222 18.71 -12.83 38.22
C ASP A 222 19.70 -11.74 38.60
N PHE A 223 21.00 -12.02 38.53
CA PHE A 223 22.10 -11.10 38.86
C PHE A 223 22.05 -10.54 40.29
N GLU A 224 21.46 -11.27 41.23
CA GLU A 224 21.35 -10.84 42.63
C GLU A 224 22.62 -11.09 43.48
N GLY A 225 23.58 -11.85 42.96
CA GLY A 225 24.87 -12.16 43.61
C GLY A 225 25.79 -10.95 43.83
N SER A 226 26.86 -11.16 44.61
CA SER A 226 27.94 -10.17 44.82
C SER A 226 28.91 -10.09 43.64
N ASP A 227 28.91 -11.11 42.78
CA ASP A 227 29.67 -11.23 41.53
C ASP A 227 28.76 -11.87 40.44
N TYR A 228 29.30 -12.13 39.25
CA TYR A 228 28.56 -12.77 38.16
C TYR A 228 28.52 -14.31 38.24
N GLY A 229 28.98 -14.92 39.35
CA GLY A 229 29.00 -16.37 39.53
C GLY A 229 29.81 -17.08 38.43
N SER A 230 29.13 -17.96 37.67
CA SER A 230 29.74 -18.79 36.61
C SER A 230 29.88 -18.07 35.27
N TRP A 231 29.47 -16.80 35.16
CA TRP A 231 29.64 -16.02 33.95
C TRP A 231 31.04 -15.41 33.86
N THR A 232 31.58 -15.37 32.65
CA THR A 232 32.92 -14.83 32.38
C THR A 232 32.82 -13.47 31.71
N ALA A 233 33.32 -12.44 32.38
CA ALA A 233 33.39 -11.08 31.85
C ALA A 233 34.73 -10.82 31.13
N SER A 234 34.70 -10.04 30.05
CA SER A 234 35.87 -9.47 29.38
C SER A 234 35.67 -7.98 29.12
N GLY A 235 36.77 -7.23 28.98
CA GLY A 235 36.71 -5.78 28.80
C GLY A 235 36.42 -5.04 30.11
N ASN A 236 36.00 -3.78 30.01
CA ASN A 236 35.74 -2.91 31.17
C ASN A 236 34.25 -2.61 31.40
N ALA A 237 33.36 -2.99 30.48
CA ALA A 237 31.92 -2.73 30.54
C ALA A 237 31.22 -3.27 31.80
N PHE A 238 31.51 -4.52 32.19
CA PHE A 238 30.70 -5.25 33.16
C PHE A 238 31.14 -5.10 34.62
N GLY A 239 32.30 -4.50 34.89
CA GLY A 239 32.85 -4.40 36.25
C GLY A 239 33.15 -5.75 36.90
N THR A 240 33.22 -5.79 38.24
CA THR A 240 33.50 -7.01 39.03
C THR A 240 32.25 -7.82 39.39
N GLY A 241 31.06 -7.32 39.09
CA GLY A 241 29.78 -7.95 39.42
C GLY A 241 28.58 -7.10 39.01
N PRO A 242 27.35 -7.62 39.15
CA PRO A 242 26.12 -6.90 38.84
C PRO A 242 26.00 -5.58 39.60
N LEU A 243 25.48 -4.55 38.93
CA LEU A 243 25.24 -3.26 39.56
C LEU A 243 24.11 -3.38 40.58
N LYS A 244 24.23 -2.74 41.75
CA LYS A 244 23.14 -2.68 42.74
C LYS A 244 22.37 -1.36 42.63
N GLY A 245 21.24 -1.37 41.95
CA GLY A 245 20.43 -0.17 41.67
C GLY A 245 20.95 0.65 40.50
N VAL A 246 20.95 1.98 40.62
CA VAL A 246 21.45 2.90 39.57
C VAL A 246 22.63 3.71 40.13
N LEU A 247 23.78 3.64 39.46
CA LEU A 247 25.02 4.28 39.93
C LEU A 247 25.11 5.77 39.56
N HIS A 248 24.64 6.13 38.37
CA HIS A 248 24.75 7.47 37.81
C HIS A 248 23.37 8.13 37.76
N SER A 249 23.23 9.32 38.37
CA SER A 249 21.96 10.07 38.40
C SER A 249 21.43 10.48 37.02
N GLU A 250 22.27 10.40 35.99
CA GLU A 250 21.95 10.73 34.60
C GLU A 250 21.25 9.57 33.86
N GLN A 251 21.47 8.32 34.26
CA GLN A 251 20.76 7.16 33.71
C GLN A 251 19.47 6.95 34.51
N LYS A 252 18.30 6.99 33.87
CA LYS A 252 17.01 6.83 34.57
C LYS A 252 16.49 5.40 34.44
N LEU A 253 17.32 4.43 34.82
CA LEU A 253 17.03 3.02 34.65
C LEU A 253 15.90 2.54 35.57
N THR A 254 14.87 1.95 34.94
CA THR A 254 13.67 1.46 35.61
C THR A 254 13.24 0.11 35.05
N GLY A 255 12.43 -0.65 35.78
CA GLY A 255 11.81 -1.89 35.30
C GLY A 255 12.61 -3.18 35.55
N PHE A 256 13.84 -3.08 36.08
CA PHE A 256 14.60 -4.22 36.58
C PHE A 256 13.95 -4.79 37.86
N ARG A 257 14.29 -6.02 38.20
CA ARG A 257 13.78 -6.76 39.35
C ARG A 257 14.88 -6.99 40.36
N GLY A 258 14.47 -7.16 41.61
CA GLY A 258 15.40 -7.35 42.71
C GLY A 258 16.33 -6.15 42.92
N LYS A 259 17.58 -6.42 43.30
CA LYS A 259 18.58 -5.40 43.63
C LYS A 259 19.72 -5.38 42.64
N GLY A 260 19.91 -6.40 41.80
CA GLY A 260 21.08 -6.53 40.92
C GLY A 260 20.73 -6.67 39.44
N LEU A 261 21.57 -6.12 38.56
CA LEU A 261 21.43 -6.28 37.11
C LEU A 261 22.78 -6.16 36.39
N VAL A 262 22.84 -6.66 35.17
CA VAL A 262 23.90 -6.29 34.23
C VAL A 262 23.62 -4.88 33.73
N ASN A 263 24.60 -3.98 33.89
CA ASN A 263 24.51 -2.61 33.42
C ASN A 263 25.90 -2.19 32.93
N THR A 264 26.06 -2.06 31.61
CA THR A 264 27.37 -1.71 31.03
C THR A 264 27.64 -0.20 31.04
N TYR A 265 26.62 0.62 31.28
CA TYR A 265 26.76 2.07 31.46
C TYR A 265 27.50 2.43 32.77
N ALA A 266 27.47 1.58 33.78
CA ALA A 266 27.95 1.89 35.12
C ALA A 266 29.46 2.15 35.19
N SER A 267 30.25 1.42 34.42
CA SER A 267 31.72 1.37 34.55
C SER A 267 32.41 2.59 33.94
N ALA A 268 32.00 3.00 32.74
CA ALA A 268 32.56 4.17 32.04
C ALA A 268 31.53 4.85 31.12
N ARG A 269 30.23 4.81 31.47
CA ARG A 269 29.13 5.32 30.65
C ARG A 269 29.15 4.63 29.27
N ASP A 270 28.75 5.37 28.25
CA ASP A 270 28.78 4.99 26.84
C ASP A 270 30.20 4.79 26.23
N ALA A 271 31.26 4.71 27.05
CA ALA A 271 32.63 4.51 26.57
C ALA A 271 33.21 3.13 26.94
N ALA A 272 32.49 2.37 27.77
CA ALA A 272 32.92 1.04 28.18
C ALA A 272 32.61 0.00 27.11
N THR A 273 33.42 -1.05 26.99
CA THR A 273 33.18 -2.16 26.07
C THR A 273 33.58 -3.48 26.71
N GLY A 274 32.93 -4.57 26.33
CA GLY A 274 33.21 -5.91 26.84
C GLY A 274 32.22 -6.97 26.40
N THR A 275 32.40 -8.18 26.94
CA THR A 275 31.41 -9.26 26.84
C THR A 275 31.20 -9.92 28.19
N LEU A 276 30.02 -10.49 28.40
CA LEU A 276 29.69 -11.34 29.54
C LEU A 276 29.07 -12.64 29.02
N LYS A 277 29.74 -13.76 29.25
CA LYS A 277 29.36 -15.07 28.69
C LYS A 277 28.93 -16.05 29.77
N SER A 278 27.80 -16.73 29.56
CA SER A 278 27.32 -17.76 30.47
C SER A 278 28.14 -19.04 30.35
N SER A 279 27.99 -19.94 31.33
CA SER A 279 28.33 -21.35 31.12
C SER A 279 27.47 -21.98 30.02
N VAL A 280 27.95 -23.04 29.39
CA VAL A 280 27.18 -23.83 28.42
C VAL A 280 26.04 -24.56 29.15
N PHE A 281 24.85 -24.57 28.55
CA PHE A 281 23.66 -25.26 29.04
C PHE A 281 22.95 -26.01 27.91
N THR A 282 22.10 -26.97 28.28
CA THR A 282 21.22 -27.66 27.33
C THR A 282 19.89 -26.93 27.26
N ILE A 283 19.40 -26.60 26.06
CA ILE A 283 18.08 -25.99 25.88
C ILE A 283 17.00 -27.04 26.19
N SER A 284 16.22 -26.83 27.25
CA SER A 284 15.18 -27.78 27.68
C SER A 284 13.76 -27.21 27.66
N SER A 285 13.61 -25.89 27.50
CA SER A 285 12.33 -25.18 27.54
C SER A 285 12.00 -24.58 26.18
N ASP A 286 10.71 -24.33 25.89
CA ASP A 286 10.27 -23.76 24.61
C ASP A 286 10.69 -22.30 24.42
N PHE A 287 10.93 -21.56 25.52
CA PHE A 287 11.25 -20.15 25.50
C PHE A 287 12.39 -19.77 26.45
N ILE A 288 13.14 -18.74 26.05
CA ILE A 288 14.09 -17.99 26.89
C ILE A 288 13.61 -16.55 26.95
N HIS A 289 13.23 -16.09 28.14
CA HIS A 289 12.77 -14.73 28.41
C HIS A 289 13.85 -13.95 29.16
N PHE A 290 13.91 -12.63 28.97
CA PHE A 290 14.90 -11.77 29.65
C PHE A 290 14.42 -10.33 29.70
N LEU A 291 14.80 -9.57 30.73
CA LEU A 291 14.66 -8.11 30.74
C LEU A 291 15.84 -7.46 30.02
N ILE A 292 15.55 -6.44 29.21
CA ILE A 292 16.53 -5.71 28.40
C ILE A 292 16.19 -4.22 28.30
N ALA A 293 17.22 -3.37 28.38
CA ALA A 293 17.20 -1.94 28.08
C ALA A 293 18.55 -1.52 27.46
N GLY A 294 18.73 -0.23 27.21
CA GLY A 294 19.94 0.34 26.63
C GLY A 294 19.85 0.52 25.11
N GLY A 295 21.00 0.52 24.46
CA GLY A 295 21.15 0.84 23.04
C GLY A 295 20.58 -0.19 22.07
N SER A 296 20.08 0.32 20.95
CA SER A 296 19.59 -0.46 19.82
C SER A 296 20.69 -0.68 18.78
N HIS A 297 21.84 -1.22 19.21
CA HIS A 297 23.00 -1.43 18.34
C HIS A 297 23.14 -2.91 17.99
N ALA A 298 22.50 -3.32 16.89
CA ALA A 298 22.47 -4.72 16.45
C ALA A 298 23.87 -5.35 16.38
N GLY A 299 24.04 -6.49 17.06
CA GLY A 299 25.28 -7.24 17.10
C GLY A 299 26.43 -6.63 17.91
N LYS A 300 26.27 -5.41 18.44
CA LYS A 300 27.31 -4.68 19.18
C LYS A 300 26.92 -4.34 20.62
N ALA A 301 25.67 -3.93 20.88
CA ALA A 301 25.12 -3.77 22.22
C ALA A 301 23.84 -4.62 22.32
N CYS A 302 23.98 -5.89 22.71
CA CYS A 302 22.89 -6.86 22.63
C CYS A 302 23.11 -8.10 23.50
N ILE A 303 22.05 -8.88 23.69
CA ILE A 303 22.12 -10.26 24.19
C ILE A 303 22.00 -11.25 23.01
N ASN A 304 22.80 -12.29 23.00
CA ASN A 304 22.92 -13.30 21.94
C ASN A 304 22.73 -14.71 22.50
N LEU A 305 22.11 -15.59 21.71
CA LEU A 305 22.11 -17.04 21.93
C LEU A 305 23.01 -17.70 20.90
N TRP A 306 23.96 -18.50 21.37
CA TRP A 306 24.88 -19.26 20.55
C TRP A 306 24.64 -20.75 20.69
N VAL A 307 24.51 -21.47 19.57
CA VAL A 307 24.37 -22.93 19.48
C VAL A 307 25.35 -23.42 18.43
N ASP A 308 26.14 -24.46 18.75
CA ASP A 308 27.15 -25.04 17.84
C ASP A 308 28.09 -24.00 17.20
N ASN A 309 28.58 -23.03 18.00
CA ASN A 309 29.41 -21.89 17.56
C ASN A 309 28.75 -20.95 16.52
N LYS A 310 27.44 -21.05 16.32
CA LYS A 310 26.66 -20.13 15.50
C LYS A 310 25.72 -19.29 16.36
N LYS A 311 25.68 -17.99 16.11
CA LYS A 311 24.67 -17.10 16.70
C LYS A 311 23.32 -17.41 16.06
N VAL A 312 22.35 -17.83 16.87
CA VAL A 312 21.01 -18.26 16.40
C VAL A 312 19.90 -17.31 16.82
N LYS A 313 20.09 -16.51 17.88
CA LYS A 313 19.18 -15.42 18.28
C LYS A 313 19.99 -14.21 18.76
N SER A 314 19.44 -13.01 18.59
CA SER A 314 20.03 -11.76 19.07
C SER A 314 18.93 -10.74 19.38
N THR A 315 19.10 -9.93 20.43
CA THR A 315 18.15 -8.87 20.79
C THR A 315 18.87 -7.68 21.40
N THR A 316 18.52 -6.48 20.96
CA THR A 316 19.07 -5.21 21.46
C THR A 316 18.13 -4.55 22.46
N GLY A 317 18.61 -3.50 23.13
CA GLY A 317 17.73 -2.51 23.76
C GLY A 317 17.00 -1.66 22.70
N ASN A 318 16.29 -0.63 23.17
CA ASN A 318 15.48 0.24 22.32
C ASN A 318 15.75 1.73 22.63
N ASN A 319 17.04 2.07 22.77
CA ASN A 319 17.54 3.42 23.07
C ASN A 319 16.77 4.07 24.22
N ASN A 320 16.57 3.32 25.30
CA ASN A 320 15.91 3.80 26.50
C ASN A 320 16.44 3.06 27.74
N ASP A 321 16.26 3.69 28.91
CA ASP A 321 16.58 3.12 30.22
C ASP A 321 15.32 2.50 30.88
N GLN A 322 14.45 1.86 30.11
CA GLN A 322 13.26 1.17 30.62
C GLN A 322 13.34 -0.30 30.27
N MET A 323 13.65 -1.13 31.25
CA MET A 323 13.75 -2.58 31.09
C MET A 323 12.41 -3.16 30.65
N GLN A 324 12.42 -3.81 29.50
CA GLN A 324 11.28 -4.49 28.89
C GLN A 324 11.65 -5.95 28.68
N TRP A 325 10.65 -6.82 28.64
CA TRP A 325 10.92 -8.22 28.41
C TRP A 325 11.10 -8.53 26.93
N GLY A 326 12.26 -9.08 26.59
CA GLY A 326 12.50 -9.82 25.37
C GLY A 326 12.20 -11.30 25.57
N SER A 327 11.98 -12.00 24.45
CA SER A 327 11.74 -13.43 24.44
C SER A 327 12.27 -14.06 23.15
N TRP A 328 12.86 -15.24 23.28
CA TRP A 328 13.19 -16.11 22.17
C TRP A 328 12.38 -17.40 22.28
N GLN A 329 11.67 -17.75 21.21
CA GLN A 329 11.21 -19.12 20.99
C GLN A 329 12.41 -19.97 20.55
N VAL A 330 12.62 -21.09 21.23
CA VAL A 330 13.77 -21.99 21.09
C VAL A 330 13.37 -23.47 21.15
N ASP A 331 12.09 -23.79 20.93
CA ASP A 331 11.57 -25.16 20.89
C ASP A 331 12.26 -26.00 19.80
N ASP A 332 12.57 -25.37 18.66
CA ASP A 332 13.36 -25.94 17.56
C ASP A 332 14.81 -26.27 17.93
N LEU A 333 15.30 -25.74 19.05
CA LEU A 333 16.67 -25.93 19.53
C LEU A 333 16.75 -26.85 20.77
N LYS A 334 15.62 -27.44 21.20
CA LYS A 334 15.59 -28.35 22.35
C LYS A 334 16.59 -29.49 22.22
N GLY A 335 17.32 -29.76 23.30
CA GLY A 335 18.37 -30.77 23.38
C GLY A 335 19.75 -30.31 22.88
N LYS A 336 19.87 -29.16 22.23
CA LYS A 336 21.18 -28.62 21.80
C LYS A 336 21.93 -27.93 22.94
N GLN A 337 23.26 -27.94 22.84
CA GLN A 337 24.15 -27.20 23.75
C GLN A 337 24.22 -25.73 23.31
N ALA A 338 24.04 -24.81 24.26
CA ALA A 338 23.99 -23.38 24.01
C ALA A 338 24.73 -22.56 25.08
N HIS A 339 25.09 -21.32 24.76
CA HIS A 339 25.47 -20.32 25.76
C HIS A 339 24.88 -18.96 25.41
N ILE A 340 24.72 -18.11 26.41
CA ILE A 340 24.27 -16.72 26.26
C ILE A 340 25.49 -15.80 26.33
N GLU A 341 25.52 -14.81 25.45
CA GLU A 341 26.54 -13.75 25.43
C GLU A 341 25.83 -12.40 25.49
N ILE A 342 26.19 -11.57 26.47
CA ILE A 342 25.83 -10.15 26.51
C ILE A 342 27.05 -9.38 26.05
N ILE A 343 26.90 -8.55 25.03
CA ILE A 343 27.99 -7.78 24.43
C ILE A 343 27.66 -6.29 24.48
N ASP A 344 28.68 -5.50 24.77
CA ASP A 344 28.70 -4.06 24.57
C ASP A 344 30.02 -3.68 23.90
N ASP A 345 29.98 -3.33 22.62
CA ASP A 345 31.13 -2.97 21.80
C ASP A 345 30.91 -1.60 21.12
N VAL A 346 30.11 -0.74 21.76
CA VAL A 346 29.73 0.56 21.21
C VAL A 346 30.28 1.69 22.06
N LYS A 347 30.88 2.68 21.40
CA LYS A 347 31.31 3.92 22.03
C LYS A 347 30.46 5.09 21.51
N GLY A 348 29.94 5.93 22.41
CA GLY A 348 29.09 7.07 22.08
C GLY A 348 27.61 6.81 22.36
N GLY A 349 26.72 7.74 22.00
CA GLY A 349 25.32 7.77 22.47
C GLY A 349 24.60 6.41 22.44
N TRP A 350 24.04 6.02 23.58
CA TRP A 350 23.41 4.71 23.80
C TRP A 350 24.38 3.53 23.67
N GLY A 351 25.68 3.75 23.89
CA GLY A 351 26.72 2.73 23.89
C GLY A 351 26.72 1.92 25.19
N HIS A 352 25.58 1.33 25.54
CA HIS A 352 25.41 0.45 26.67
C HIS A 352 24.26 -0.54 26.46
N ILE A 353 24.26 -1.62 27.23
CA ILE A 353 23.17 -2.58 27.33
C ILE A 353 22.92 -2.92 28.81
N ASP A 354 21.65 -3.03 29.17
CA ASP A 354 21.22 -3.45 30.50
C ASP A 354 20.41 -4.75 30.38
N ILE A 355 20.74 -5.75 31.20
CA ILE A 355 20.10 -7.08 31.17
C ILE A 355 19.78 -7.55 32.60
N ASP A 356 18.62 -8.15 32.78
CA ASP A 356 18.18 -8.72 34.04
C ASP A 356 17.26 -9.94 33.81
N HIS A 357 17.07 -10.79 34.83
CA HIS A 357 16.04 -11.84 34.90
C HIS A 357 15.91 -12.69 33.62
N ILE A 358 16.95 -13.45 33.31
CA ILE A 358 16.91 -14.49 32.27
C ILE A 358 16.16 -15.70 32.82
N VAL A 359 15.07 -16.12 32.17
CA VAL A 359 14.15 -17.16 32.62
C VAL A 359 13.87 -18.15 31.49
N PHE A 360 14.05 -19.44 31.75
CA PHE A 360 13.64 -20.52 30.83
C PHE A 360 12.22 -20.96 31.18
N SER A 361 11.33 -21.04 30.18
CA SER A 361 9.92 -21.36 30.39
C SER A 361 9.34 -22.10 29.19
N ASP A 362 8.41 -23.02 29.43
CA ASP A 362 7.57 -23.60 28.36
C ASP A 362 6.33 -22.74 28.08
N GLU A 363 6.14 -21.63 28.81
CA GLU A 363 5.09 -20.66 28.52
C GLU A 363 5.60 -19.59 27.54
N SER A 364 4.84 -19.38 26.46
CA SER A 364 5.01 -18.21 25.59
C SER A 364 4.84 -16.92 26.40
N PRO A 365 5.43 -15.78 25.95
CA PRO A 365 5.20 -14.50 26.60
C PRO A 365 3.71 -14.31 26.88
N LYS A 366 3.34 -14.03 28.14
CA LYS A 366 1.98 -13.58 28.46
C LYS A 366 1.83 -12.18 27.87
N THR A 367 1.59 -12.09 26.55
CA THR A 367 0.99 -10.90 25.94
C THR A 367 -0.24 -10.64 26.77
N PHE A 368 -0.30 -9.48 27.43
CA PHE A 368 -1.29 -9.19 28.46
C PHE A 368 -2.67 -9.74 28.09
N LYS A 369 -3.42 -10.12 29.14
CA LYS A 369 -4.82 -9.69 29.21
C LYS A 369 -4.81 -8.21 28.93
N SER A 370 -4.92 -7.83 27.67
CA SER A 370 -5.25 -6.48 27.32
C SER A 370 -6.41 -6.16 28.26
N LYS A 371 -6.33 -5.09 29.06
CA LYS A 371 -7.56 -4.62 29.69
C LYS A 371 -8.37 -4.18 28.49
N ILE A 372 -9.13 -5.10 27.92
CA ILE A 372 -10.07 -4.84 26.83
C ILE A 372 -11.10 -3.95 27.50
N LYS A 373 -10.82 -2.65 27.51
CA LYS A 373 -11.79 -1.66 27.92
C LYS A 373 -12.93 -1.79 26.91
N GLY A 374 -14.15 -1.95 27.39
CA GLY A 374 -15.33 -1.97 26.54
C GLY A 374 -15.99 -3.33 26.28
N LEU A 375 -15.42 -4.46 26.72
CA LEU A 375 -16.15 -5.74 26.66
C LEU A 375 -17.10 -5.91 27.85
N GLY A 376 -18.22 -6.58 27.59
CA GLY A 376 -19.33 -6.75 28.52
C GLY A 376 -20.66 -6.52 27.80
N GLN A 377 -21.73 -7.18 28.26
CA GLN A 377 -23.03 -7.17 27.59
C GLN A 377 -23.01 -7.75 26.16
N ASN A 378 -21.94 -8.44 25.78
CA ASN A 378 -21.85 -9.14 24.50
C ASN A 378 -22.85 -10.30 24.49
N ARG A 379 -23.49 -10.53 23.35
CA ARG A 379 -24.44 -11.62 23.14
C ARG A 379 -24.08 -12.35 21.86
N ASN A 380 -24.17 -13.68 21.90
CA ASN A 380 -24.08 -14.52 20.71
C ASN A 380 -25.40 -15.25 20.50
N ARG A 381 -25.83 -15.37 19.25
CA ARG A 381 -26.95 -16.24 18.87
C ARG A 381 -26.69 -16.91 17.53
N ILE A 382 -27.17 -18.13 17.40
CA ILE A 382 -27.21 -18.86 16.15
C ILE A 382 -28.54 -18.60 15.45
N ILE A 383 -28.48 -18.31 14.16
CA ILE A 383 -29.63 -18.26 13.26
C ILE A 383 -29.41 -19.32 12.19
N LYS A 384 -30.20 -20.39 12.23
CA LYS A 384 -30.20 -21.42 11.18
C LYS A 384 -31.31 -21.16 10.18
N LYS A 385 -30.99 -21.30 8.90
CA LYS A 385 -31.91 -21.17 7.76
C LYS A 385 -31.54 -22.21 6.71
N SER A 386 -32.42 -22.42 5.73
CA SER A 386 -32.07 -23.30 4.60
C SER A 386 -30.82 -22.77 3.89
N GLY A 387 -29.87 -23.65 3.59
CA GLY A 387 -28.62 -23.34 2.91
C GLY A 387 -27.53 -22.61 3.71
N HIS A 388 -27.78 -22.12 4.93
CA HIS A 388 -26.76 -21.37 5.69
C HIS A 388 -27.02 -21.30 7.20
N SER A 389 -25.94 -21.09 7.96
CA SER A 389 -25.99 -20.83 9.40
C SER A 389 -25.21 -19.56 9.74
N ILE A 390 -25.74 -18.78 10.69
CA ILE A 390 -25.19 -17.51 11.13
C ILE A 390 -24.88 -17.59 12.63
N LEU A 391 -23.66 -17.21 13.00
CA LEU A 391 -23.29 -16.77 14.34
C LEU A 391 -23.34 -15.24 14.37
N HIS A 392 -24.37 -14.70 15.00
CA HIS A 392 -24.54 -13.25 15.18
C HIS A 392 -23.98 -12.83 16.53
N MET A 393 -23.11 -11.82 16.52
CA MET A 393 -22.34 -11.34 17.65
C MET A 393 -22.60 -9.85 17.83
N THR A 394 -23.18 -9.46 18.96
CA THR A 394 -23.60 -8.09 19.22
C THR A 394 -23.13 -7.60 20.58
N THR A 395 -23.15 -6.28 20.78
CA THR A 395 -23.27 -5.62 22.09
C THR A 395 -24.68 -5.06 22.24
N ASP A 396 -25.32 -5.16 23.42
CA ASP A 396 -26.73 -4.76 23.59
C ASP A 396 -26.99 -3.27 23.29
N ARG A 397 -28.01 -2.98 22.46
CA ARG A 397 -28.42 -1.65 22.01
C ARG A 397 -29.73 -1.17 22.66
N LYS A 398 -30.56 -2.07 23.21
CA LYS A 398 -31.94 -1.70 23.62
C LYS A 398 -32.03 -0.84 24.87
N SER A 399 -30.97 -0.75 25.68
CA SER A 399 -30.91 0.11 26.88
C SER A 399 -30.25 1.48 26.62
N TYR A 400 -29.39 1.61 25.60
CA TYR A 400 -28.58 2.81 25.36
C TYR A 400 -29.35 3.93 24.65
N ASP A 401 -30.11 3.59 23.60
CA ASP A 401 -30.90 4.56 22.83
C ASP A 401 -32.17 5.03 23.58
N ALA A 402 -32.55 4.33 24.66
CA ALA A 402 -33.77 4.61 25.41
C ALA A 402 -33.55 5.60 26.58
N ASP A 403 -32.33 5.76 27.09
CA ASP A 403 -32.03 6.62 28.25
C ASP A 403 -30.54 7.01 28.33
N PRO A 404 -30.18 8.28 28.00
CA PRO A 404 -28.82 8.81 28.16
C PRO A 404 -28.22 8.64 29.57
N ALA A 405 -29.05 8.58 30.62
CA ALA A 405 -28.59 8.39 31.99
C ALA A 405 -28.16 6.94 32.30
N GLN A 406 -28.66 5.94 31.56
CA GLN A 406 -28.15 4.56 31.63
C GLN A 406 -26.80 4.41 30.93
N ALA A 407 -26.59 5.13 29.82
CA ALA A 407 -25.29 5.19 29.16
C ALA A 407 -24.23 5.81 30.07
N ASP A 408 -24.57 6.88 30.79
CA ASP A 408 -23.67 7.52 31.77
C ASP A 408 -23.38 6.61 32.97
N LYS A 409 -24.40 5.88 33.47
CA LYS A 409 -24.20 4.86 34.51
C LYS A 409 -23.33 3.71 34.04
N LEU A 410 -23.48 3.21 32.80
CA LEU A 410 -22.64 2.14 32.28
C LEU A 410 -21.21 2.63 32.05
N CYS A 411 -21.02 3.80 31.43
CA CYS A 411 -19.70 4.42 31.22
C CYS A 411 -18.97 4.66 32.56
N ALA A 412 -19.69 5.14 33.58
CA ALA A 412 -19.18 5.29 34.95
C ALA A 412 -18.86 3.94 35.61
N LEU A 413 -19.69 2.90 35.41
CA LEU A 413 -19.48 1.55 35.92
C LEU A 413 -18.27 0.86 35.27
N ILE A 414 -18.00 1.13 33.99
CA ILE A 414 -16.89 0.54 33.24
C ILE A 414 -15.61 1.39 33.20
N GLY A 415 -15.64 2.60 33.77
CA GLY A 415 -14.49 3.51 33.80
C GLY A 415 -14.01 3.92 32.40
N VAL A 416 -14.93 4.04 31.45
CA VAL A 416 -14.65 4.41 30.06
C VAL A 416 -15.34 5.72 29.74
N ASP A 417 -14.63 6.61 29.06
CA ASP A 417 -15.19 7.83 28.48
C ASP A 417 -16.29 7.49 27.46
N LYS A 418 -17.47 8.08 27.63
CA LYS A 418 -18.66 7.90 26.77
C LYS A 418 -18.35 8.10 25.27
N SER A 419 -17.47 9.05 24.94
CA SER A 419 -17.05 9.34 23.57
C SER A 419 -16.19 8.23 22.95
N LYS A 420 -15.55 7.39 23.77
CA LYS A 420 -14.69 6.27 23.35
C LYS A 420 -15.49 4.97 23.22
N TYR A 421 -16.44 4.73 24.12
CA TYR A 421 -17.25 3.50 24.13
C TYR A 421 -18.13 3.35 22.88
N ASN A 422 -18.70 4.46 22.37
CA ASN A 422 -19.61 4.42 21.22
C ASN A 422 -18.98 3.92 19.91
N LYS A 423 -17.65 4.01 19.74
CA LYS A 423 -16.97 3.74 18.46
C LYS A 423 -16.99 2.27 18.04
N GLY A 424 -16.92 1.35 19.00
CA GLY A 424 -16.97 -0.11 18.79
C GLY A 424 -18.38 -0.72 18.86
N LEU A 425 -19.42 0.09 19.08
CA LEU A 425 -20.79 -0.39 19.17
C LEU A 425 -21.37 -0.70 17.79
N GLY A 426 -21.99 -1.86 17.69
CA GLY A 426 -22.51 -2.43 16.44
C GLY A 426 -22.65 -3.93 16.55
N ASP A 427 -22.54 -4.60 15.42
CA ASP A 427 -22.56 -6.06 15.38
C ASP A 427 -21.65 -6.62 14.28
N MET A 428 -21.37 -7.90 14.42
CA MET A 428 -20.68 -8.71 13.42
C MET A 428 -21.35 -10.06 13.28
N THR A 429 -21.21 -10.64 12.09
CA THR A 429 -21.80 -11.92 11.74
C THR A 429 -20.74 -12.80 11.10
N LEU A 430 -20.53 -13.99 11.65
CA LEU A 430 -19.88 -15.09 10.94
C LEU A 430 -20.98 -15.95 10.33
N MET A 431 -20.97 -16.10 9.00
CA MET A 431 -21.90 -16.93 8.25
C MET A 431 -21.15 -18.06 7.55
N VAL A 432 -21.77 -19.22 7.46
CA VAL A 432 -21.31 -20.33 6.61
C VAL A 432 -22.43 -20.77 5.68
N LEU A 433 -22.11 -20.97 4.40
CA LEU A 433 -23.04 -21.44 3.37
C LEU A 433 -23.05 -22.97 3.32
N ALA A 434 -23.66 -23.60 4.33
CA ALA A 434 -23.83 -25.04 4.40
C ALA A 434 -25.12 -25.41 5.17
N GLU A 435 -25.89 -26.36 4.65
CA GLU A 435 -27.14 -26.84 5.27
C GLU A 435 -26.90 -27.64 6.54
N ASN A 436 -25.86 -28.47 6.55
CA ASN A 436 -25.53 -29.38 7.63
C ASN A 436 -24.59 -28.75 8.68
N ALA A 437 -24.45 -27.42 8.69
CA ALA A 437 -23.58 -26.72 9.61
C ALA A 437 -23.97 -26.97 11.08
N GLN A 438 -22.98 -27.40 11.84
CA GLN A 438 -22.99 -27.41 13.30
C GLN A 438 -22.62 -26.03 13.82
N SER A 439 -23.05 -25.72 15.04
CA SER A 439 -22.96 -24.36 15.57
C SER A 439 -22.93 -24.34 17.08
N SER A 440 -22.18 -23.39 17.63
CA SER A 440 -22.22 -23.04 19.04
C SER A 440 -22.11 -21.53 19.21
N ALA A 441 -23.03 -20.94 19.97
CA ALA A 441 -22.98 -19.54 20.34
C ALA A 441 -21.91 -19.26 21.41
N SER A 442 -21.51 -20.26 22.18
CA SER A 442 -20.45 -20.12 23.18
C SER A 442 -19.72 -21.44 23.43
N TRP A 443 -18.40 -21.42 23.49
CA TRP A 443 -17.58 -22.51 24.01
C TRP A 443 -16.77 -22.05 25.23
N GLN A 444 -16.25 -22.99 26.03
CA GLN A 444 -15.62 -22.71 27.33
C GLN A 444 -14.18 -22.21 27.19
N ASN A 445 -13.32 -23.03 26.60
CA ASN A 445 -11.92 -22.75 26.30
C ASN A 445 -11.48 -23.57 25.07
N LEU A 446 -10.26 -23.33 24.59
CA LEU A 446 -9.74 -23.99 23.40
C LEU A 446 -9.56 -25.50 23.59
N GLU A 447 -9.15 -25.95 24.79
CA GLU A 447 -8.97 -27.36 25.14
C GLU A 447 -10.28 -28.13 24.98
N LYS A 448 -11.37 -27.62 25.53
CA LYS A 448 -12.69 -28.26 25.42
C LYS A 448 -13.26 -28.20 24.02
N LEU A 449 -13.02 -27.11 23.28
CA LEU A 449 -13.42 -27.03 21.88
C LEU A 449 -12.68 -28.10 21.06
N HIS A 450 -11.37 -28.21 21.24
CA HIS A 450 -10.52 -29.18 20.56
C HIS A 450 -10.88 -30.63 20.92
N GLU A 451 -10.91 -30.97 22.21
CA GLU A 451 -11.26 -32.32 22.69
C GLU A 451 -12.61 -32.79 22.14
N SER A 452 -13.64 -31.94 22.24
CA SER A 452 -15.00 -32.25 21.78
C SER A 452 -15.02 -32.48 20.26
N TRP A 453 -14.36 -31.60 19.51
CA TRP A 453 -14.36 -31.67 18.06
C TRP A 453 -13.50 -32.82 17.50
N LEU A 454 -12.31 -33.06 18.08
CA LEU A 454 -11.43 -34.17 17.73
C LEU A 454 -12.14 -35.52 17.92
N SER A 455 -12.69 -35.74 19.12
CA SER A 455 -13.26 -37.04 19.51
C SER A 455 -14.62 -37.33 18.89
N THR A 456 -15.48 -36.32 18.75
CA THR A 456 -16.89 -36.55 18.36
C THR A 456 -17.27 -35.97 17.00
N ASN A 457 -16.42 -35.14 16.39
CA ASN A 457 -16.78 -34.33 15.21
C ASN A 457 -18.08 -33.53 15.43
N ARG A 458 -18.31 -33.05 16.66
CA ARG A 458 -19.48 -32.25 17.03
C ARG A 458 -19.10 -30.97 17.75
N LEU A 459 -19.78 -29.87 17.41
CA LEU A 459 -19.80 -28.69 18.25
C LEU A 459 -20.84 -28.83 19.38
N SER A 460 -20.35 -28.82 20.62
CA SER A 460 -21.17 -28.76 21.83
C SER A 460 -21.31 -27.32 22.33
N GLY A 461 -22.53 -26.88 22.63
CA GLY A 461 -22.76 -25.60 23.31
C GLY A 461 -24.14 -24.98 23.06
N PRO A 462 -24.46 -23.88 23.75
CA PRO A 462 -25.74 -23.20 23.61
C PRO A 462 -25.89 -22.60 22.21
N GLN A 463 -27.12 -22.54 21.70
CA GLN A 463 -27.43 -21.84 20.44
C GLN A 463 -27.71 -20.34 20.64
N LYS A 464 -27.85 -19.90 21.89
CA LYS A 464 -28.01 -18.51 22.28
C LYS A 464 -27.46 -18.34 23.68
N ILE A 465 -26.74 -17.26 23.93
CA ILE A 465 -26.25 -16.92 25.26
C ILE A 465 -26.68 -15.49 25.64
N GLY A 466 -26.87 -15.28 26.94
CA GLY A 466 -27.25 -13.99 27.53
C GLY A 466 -26.14 -12.94 27.39
N PRO A 467 -26.27 -11.77 28.06
CA PRO A 467 -25.20 -10.78 28.07
C PRO A 467 -24.00 -11.30 28.87
N SER A 468 -22.78 -11.06 28.36
CA SER A 468 -21.55 -11.35 29.10
C SER A 468 -21.39 -10.42 30.29
N GLU A 469 -20.68 -10.92 31.32
CA GLU A 469 -20.21 -10.09 32.42
C GLU A 469 -19.23 -9.00 31.93
N GLN A 470 -19.10 -7.94 32.71
CA GLN A 470 -18.15 -6.86 32.44
C GLN A 470 -16.71 -7.39 32.28
N GLY A 471 -16.00 -6.90 31.26
CA GLY A 471 -14.64 -7.32 30.93
C GLY A 471 -14.54 -8.72 30.29
N LYS A 472 -15.67 -9.39 30.05
CA LYS A 472 -15.73 -10.71 29.40
C LYS A 472 -16.53 -10.63 28.10
N THR A 473 -16.23 -11.54 27.17
CA THR A 473 -17.00 -11.76 25.94
C THR A 473 -17.12 -13.27 25.69
N TYR A 474 -17.87 -13.65 24.66
CA TYR A 474 -18.06 -15.03 24.26
C TYR A 474 -17.34 -15.35 22.96
N ASN A 475 -16.85 -16.57 22.86
CA ASN A 475 -16.36 -17.13 21.61
C ASN A 475 -17.40 -18.11 21.06
N GLY A 476 -17.82 -17.93 19.81
CA GLY A 476 -18.69 -18.86 19.10
C GLY A 476 -17.91 -19.67 18.06
N ALA A 477 -18.58 -20.65 17.47
CA ALA A 477 -18.01 -21.44 16.38
C ALA A 477 -19.10 -21.97 15.43
N LEU A 478 -18.73 -22.14 14.16
CA LEU A 478 -19.48 -22.87 13.14
C LEU A 478 -18.59 -23.98 12.59
N ALA A 479 -19.14 -25.18 12.36
CA ALA A 479 -18.40 -26.29 11.77
C ALA A 479 -19.22 -26.99 10.68
N VAL A 480 -18.57 -27.44 9.61
CA VAL A 480 -19.22 -28.10 8.48
C VAL A 480 -18.63 -29.50 8.31
N PRO A 481 -19.33 -30.56 8.75
CA PRO A 481 -18.91 -31.94 8.49
C PRO A 481 -19.19 -32.30 7.02
N LEU A 482 -18.28 -33.04 6.42
CA LEU A 482 -18.29 -33.49 5.03
C LEU A 482 -17.77 -34.92 4.95
N THR A 483 -18.16 -35.65 3.91
CA THR A 483 -17.51 -36.90 3.52
C THR A 483 -17.10 -36.77 2.07
N LEU A 484 -15.79 -36.89 1.82
CA LEU A 484 -15.22 -36.79 0.48
C LEU A 484 -14.92 -38.18 -0.07
N LYS A 485 -15.52 -38.52 -1.21
CA LYS A 485 -15.16 -39.71 -1.99
C LYS A 485 -13.74 -39.55 -2.57
N PRO A 486 -13.11 -40.64 -3.03
CA PRO A 486 -11.84 -40.56 -3.77
C PRO A 486 -11.93 -39.53 -4.90
N SER A 487 -10.88 -38.71 -5.04
CA SER A 487 -10.77 -37.62 -6.03
C SER A 487 -11.83 -36.52 -5.93
N GLN A 488 -12.68 -36.52 -4.90
CA GLN A 488 -13.69 -35.49 -4.73
C GLN A 488 -13.09 -34.21 -4.13
N SER A 489 -13.50 -33.07 -4.65
CA SER A 489 -13.24 -31.76 -4.07
C SER A 489 -14.54 -31.06 -3.66
N LYS A 490 -14.50 -30.31 -2.56
CA LYS A 490 -15.61 -29.50 -2.06
C LYS A 490 -15.09 -28.17 -1.49
N THR A 491 -15.82 -27.11 -1.78
CA THR A 491 -15.57 -25.76 -1.24
C THR A 491 -16.64 -25.41 -0.23
N VAL A 492 -16.24 -24.84 0.91
CA VAL A 492 -17.12 -24.27 1.93
C VAL A 492 -16.81 -22.78 2.05
N THR A 493 -17.83 -21.95 1.85
CA THR A 493 -17.71 -20.50 1.96
C THR A 493 -18.09 -20.02 3.37
N PHE A 494 -17.16 -19.36 4.03
CA PHE A 494 -17.38 -18.58 5.23
C PHE A 494 -17.36 -17.09 4.88
N VAL A 495 -18.25 -16.32 5.50
CA VAL A 495 -18.31 -14.86 5.32
C VAL A 495 -18.35 -14.21 6.68
N LEU A 496 -17.43 -13.29 6.93
CA LEU A 496 -17.44 -12.42 8.10
C LEU A 496 -17.94 -11.04 7.66
N THR A 497 -19.02 -10.54 8.27
CA THR A 497 -19.55 -9.20 7.99
C THR A 497 -19.59 -8.37 9.27
N TRP A 498 -19.54 -7.05 9.12
CA TRP A 498 -19.61 -6.12 10.25
C TRP A 498 -20.50 -4.91 9.94
N ASN A 499 -21.06 -4.32 11.00
CA ASN A 499 -21.76 -3.04 10.92
C ASN A 499 -21.56 -2.26 12.21
N PHE A 500 -20.78 -1.18 12.13
CA PHE A 500 -20.47 -0.31 13.26
C PHE A 500 -20.90 1.12 12.93
N PRO A 501 -22.18 1.49 13.15
CA PRO A 501 -22.78 2.71 12.62
C PRO A 501 -22.36 4.00 13.35
N HIS A 502 -21.65 3.89 14.48
CA HIS A 502 -21.30 5.02 15.34
C HIS A 502 -19.81 5.37 15.30
N ALA A 503 -19.17 5.09 14.17
CA ALA A 503 -17.79 5.49 13.90
C ALA A 503 -17.58 6.99 14.13
N THR A 504 -16.41 7.37 14.64
CA THR A 504 -15.94 8.75 14.53
C THR A 504 -14.63 8.72 13.79
N HIS A 505 -14.61 9.35 12.62
CA HIS A 505 -13.46 9.43 11.73
C HIS A 505 -12.84 10.81 11.77
N GLY A 506 -11.61 10.93 11.28
CA GLY A 506 -10.89 12.20 11.23
C GLY A 506 -10.34 12.65 12.59
N GLU A 507 -9.91 13.91 12.66
CA GLU A 507 -9.32 14.52 13.85
C GLU A 507 -9.97 15.89 14.14
N ALA A 508 -10.33 16.10 15.41
CA ALA A 508 -10.73 17.39 15.95
C ALA A 508 -9.79 17.75 17.11
N GLN A 509 -8.62 18.31 16.79
CA GLN A 509 -7.67 18.81 17.80
C GLN A 509 -7.17 20.20 17.41
N ASN A 510 -7.07 21.11 18.38
CA ASN A 510 -6.68 22.52 18.18
C ASN A 510 -7.57 23.25 17.15
N LYS A 511 -6.96 23.92 16.17
CA LYS A 511 -7.64 24.61 15.05
C LYS A 511 -8.11 23.65 13.94
N ARG A 512 -7.87 22.34 14.04
CA ARG A 512 -8.26 21.36 13.02
C ARG A 512 -9.72 20.95 13.21
N GLN A 513 -10.53 21.15 12.17
CA GLN A 513 -11.96 20.81 12.15
C GLN A 513 -12.24 19.82 11.01
N TRP A 514 -11.73 18.60 11.14
CA TRP A 514 -11.87 17.55 10.12
C TRP A 514 -12.30 16.24 10.77
N GLN A 515 -13.52 16.20 11.30
CA GLN A 515 -14.09 15.04 11.99
C GLN A 515 -15.49 14.72 11.48
N PHE A 516 -15.79 13.44 11.30
CA PHE A 516 -17.05 12.97 10.74
C PHE A 516 -17.62 11.80 11.54
N GLN A 517 -18.94 11.59 11.43
CA GLN A 517 -19.67 10.57 12.17
C GLN A 517 -20.25 9.49 11.25
N GLY A 518 -20.30 8.28 11.79
CA GLY A 518 -20.86 7.08 11.19
C GLY A 518 -20.10 6.56 9.98
N ASN A 519 -20.60 5.46 9.41
CA ASN A 519 -20.07 4.85 8.20
C ASN A 519 -21.09 4.90 7.07
N LYS A 520 -20.62 5.12 5.84
CA LYS A 520 -21.46 5.17 4.64
C LYS A 520 -22.29 3.89 4.47
N TYR A 521 -21.69 2.73 4.70
CA TYR A 521 -22.37 1.44 4.52
C TYR A 521 -23.61 1.28 5.43
N SER A 522 -23.67 2.01 6.56
CA SER A 522 -24.83 1.97 7.47
C SER A 522 -26.07 2.65 6.88
N ASN A 523 -25.93 3.41 5.79
CA ASN A 523 -27.05 3.94 5.01
C ASN A 523 -27.65 2.90 4.05
N TRP A 524 -26.92 1.81 3.76
CA TRP A 524 -27.39 0.74 2.88
C TRP A 524 -27.85 -0.51 3.65
N TRP A 525 -27.22 -0.79 4.80
CA TRP A 525 -27.55 -1.94 5.64
C TRP A 525 -27.64 -1.53 7.10
N SER A 526 -28.71 -1.93 7.79
CA SER A 526 -28.93 -1.52 9.19
C SER A 526 -28.12 -2.31 10.21
N ASP A 527 -27.63 -3.49 9.83
CA ASP A 527 -26.89 -4.43 10.68
C ASP A 527 -26.04 -5.40 9.83
N SER A 528 -25.13 -6.14 10.47
CA SER A 528 -24.25 -7.12 9.83
C SER A 528 -25.00 -8.33 9.27
N ILE A 529 -26.19 -8.65 9.78
CA ILE A 529 -27.03 -9.72 9.23
C ILE A 529 -27.58 -9.30 7.86
N GLN A 530 -27.99 -8.05 7.67
CA GLN A 530 -28.41 -7.54 6.37
C GLN A 530 -27.25 -7.52 5.37
N VAL A 531 -26.05 -7.15 5.82
CA VAL A 531 -24.84 -7.29 4.99
C VAL A 531 -24.62 -8.75 4.61
N ALA A 532 -24.70 -9.69 5.56
CA ALA A 532 -24.50 -11.11 5.31
C ALA A 532 -25.54 -11.70 4.35
N ARG A 533 -26.81 -11.28 4.47
CA ARG A 533 -27.87 -11.66 3.52
C ARG A 533 -27.61 -11.10 2.14
N TYR A 534 -27.23 -9.82 2.05
CA TYR A 534 -26.89 -9.21 0.77
C TYR A 534 -25.72 -9.93 0.09
N VAL A 535 -24.65 -10.23 0.83
CA VAL A 535 -23.51 -11.00 0.31
C VAL A 535 -23.96 -12.40 -0.12
N LYS A 536 -24.73 -13.13 0.70
CA LYS A 536 -25.24 -14.46 0.33
C LYS A 536 -26.06 -14.43 -0.96
N ASP A 537 -27.01 -13.50 -1.05
CA ASP A 537 -27.99 -13.45 -2.13
C ASP A 537 -27.36 -12.97 -3.45
N ASN A 538 -26.18 -12.33 -3.39
CA ASN A 538 -25.44 -11.81 -4.54
C ASN A 538 -24.02 -12.41 -4.65
N LEU A 539 -23.72 -13.52 -3.94
CA LEU A 539 -22.33 -13.99 -3.79
C LEU A 539 -21.69 -14.32 -5.13
N ASN A 540 -22.44 -15.01 -6.01
CA ASN A 540 -21.95 -15.37 -7.34
C ASN A 540 -21.64 -14.10 -8.14
N ASP A 541 -22.61 -13.18 -8.27
CA ASP A 541 -22.41 -11.92 -9.01
C ASP A 541 -21.25 -11.07 -8.45
N LEU A 542 -21.12 -10.97 -7.12
CA LEU A 542 -20.02 -10.25 -6.47
C LEU A 542 -18.66 -10.89 -6.75
N THR A 543 -18.61 -12.23 -6.72
CA THR A 543 -17.40 -13.01 -7.02
C THR A 543 -17.04 -12.89 -8.49
N ASP A 544 -18.01 -13.15 -9.38
CA ASP A 544 -17.84 -13.13 -10.84
C ASP A 544 -17.41 -11.76 -11.33
N GLN A 545 -17.97 -10.67 -10.81
CA GLN A 545 -17.56 -9.30 -11.20
C GLN A 545 -16.17 -8.92 -10.67
N SER A 546 -15.84 -9.32 -9.43
CA SER A 546 -14.50 -9.07 -8.89
C SER A 546 -13.44 -9.90 -9.62
N ARG A 547 -13.79 -11.15 -9.96
CA ARG A 547 -12.97 -12.05 -10.76
C ARG A 547 -12.82 -11.56 -12.19
N LEU A 548 -13.88 -11.03 -12.81
CA LEU A 548 -13.82 -10.43 -14.14
C LEU A 548 -12.85 -9.25 -14.18
N TYR A 549 -12.85 -8.39 -13.17
CA TYR A 549 -11.86 -7.31 -13.06
C TYR A 549 -10.45 -7.88 -12.96
N HIS A 550 -10.22 -8.79 -12.01
CA HIS A 550 -8.94 -9.45 -11.81
C HIS A 550 -8.43 -10.12 -13.10
N ASP A 551 -9.21 -11.03 -13.67
CA ASP A 551 -8.81 -11.82 -14.83
C ASP A 551 -8.59 -10.94 -16.06
N THR A 552 -9.37 -9.86 -16.23
CA THR A 552 -9.14 -8.89 -17.32
C THR A 552 -7.84 -8.11 -17.09
N PHE A 553 -7.57 -7.67 -15.84
CA PHE A 553 -6.34 -6.96 -15.51
C PHE A 553 -5.10 -7.82 -15.79
N TYR A 554 -5.10 -9.07 -15.34
CA TYR A 554 -4.02 -10.03 -15.55
C TYR A 554 -4.01 -10.69 -16.94
N SER A 555 -5.01 -10.43 -17.79
CA SER A 555 -4.95 -10.75 -19.23
C SER A 555 -4.07 -9.77 -20.00
N SER A 556 -3.59 -8.70 -19.36
CA SER A 556 -2.56 -7.82 -19.93
C SER A 556 -1.26 -8.61 -20.13
N ASN A 557 -0.56 -8.37 -21.24
CA ASN A 557 0.74 -9.01 -21.50
C ASN A 557 1.95 -8.19 -21.01
N LEU A 558 1.71 -7.23 -20.13
CA LEU A 558 2.74 -6.52 -19.36
C LEU A 558 3.48 -7.51 -18.44
N PRO A 559 4.71 -7.20 -17.97
CA PRO A 559 5.38 -8.04 -16.99
C PRO A 559 4.51 -8.32 -15.75
N HIS A 560 4.41 -9.57 -15.31
CA HIS A 560 3.56 -9.98 -14.20
C HIS A 560 3.96 -9.28 -12.90
N TRP A 561 5.26 -9.11 -12.66
CA TRP A 561 5.76 -8.31 -11.52
C TRP A 561 5.27 -6.86 -11.52
N LEU A 562 5.06 -6.25 -12.71
CA LEU A 562 4.53 -4.90 -12.84
C LEU A 562 3.02 -4.88 -12.57
N LEU A 563 2.28 -5.89 -13.04
CA LEU A 563 0.85 -6.05 -12.75
C LEU A 563 0.59 -6.25 -11.25
N ASP A 564 1.39 -7.09 -10.58
CA ASP A 564 1.37 -7.26 -9.12
C ASP A 564 1.62 -5.92 -8.42
N ARG A 565 2.64 -5.18 -8.88
CA ARG A 565 3.02 -3.89 -8.29
C ARG A 565 1.93 -2.83 -8.44
N ILE A 566 1.24 -2.79 -9.58
CA ILE A 566 0.12 -1.87 -9.83
C ILE A 566 -1.11 -2.26 -9.00
N SER A 567 -1.52 -3.53 -9.05
CA SER A 567 -2.75 -4.00 -8.41
C SER A 567 -2.67 -3.96 -6.88
N SER A 568 -1.51 -4.30 -6.31
CA SER A 568 -1.30 -4.33 -4.86
C SER A 568 -1.50 -2.97 -4.18
N GLN A 569 -1.30 -1.86 -4.88
CA GLN A 569 -1.48 -0.51 -4.29
C GLN A 569 -2.95 -0.08 -4.25
N VAL A 570 -3.82 -0.78 -4.97
CA VAL A 570 -5.28 -0.59 -4.83
C VAL A 570 -5.76 -1.01 -3.43
N ALA A 571 -4.99 -1.85 -2.73
CA ALA A 571 -5.23 -2.25 -1.34
C ALA A 571 -5.31 -1.07 -0.35
N ILE A 572 -4.70 0.07 -0.69
CA ILE A 572 -4.76 1.30 0.12
C ILE A 572 -6.21 1.76 0.31
N LEU A 573 -7.10 1.58 -0.68
CA LEU A 573 -8.52 1.95 -0.59
C LEU A 573 -9.28 1.17 0.50
N SER A 574 -8.82 -0.04 0.80
CA SER A 574 -9.40 -0.92 1.82
C SER A 574 -8.70 -0.78 3.18
N SER A 575 -7.53 -0.16 3.22
CA SER A 575 -6.81 0.17 4.44
C SER A 575 -7.50 1.31 5.21
N LYS A 576 -7.00 1.61 6.41
CA LYS A 576 -7.45 2.76 7.21
C LYS A 576 -7.03 4.12 6.68
N THR A 577 -6.23 4.16 5.61
CA THR A 577 -5.89 5.40 4.91
C THR A 577 -7.17 6.03 4.35
N PHE A 578 -8.19 5.21 4.07
CA PHE A 578 -9.52 5.65 3.61
C PHE A 578 -10.61 5.42 4.68
N PHE A 579 -11.52 6.39 4.80
CA PHE A 579 -12.81 6.22 5.49
C PHE A 579 -13.94 6.88 4.70
N TRP A 580 -15.15 6.34 4.82
CA TRP A 580 -16.33 6.93 4.19
C TRP A 580 -17.41 7.14 5.24
N ALA A 581 -17.65 8.41 5.60
CA ALA A 581 -18.57 8.77 6.66
C ALA A 581 -20.04 8.66 6.24
N ALA A 582 -20.94 8.53 7.21
CA ALA A 582 -22.39 8.43 6.96
C ALA A 582 -22.96 9.66 6.24
N GLY A 583 -22.39 10.84 6.51
CA GLY A 583 -22.68 12.10 5.83
C GLY A 583 -22.12 12.22 4.41
N ASP A 584 -21.68 11.12 3.81
CA ASP A 584 -21.14 11.01 2.46
C ASP A 584 -19.79 11.71 2.20
N TYR A 585 -19.08 12.11 3.27
CA TYR A 585 -17.71 12.60 3.16
C TYR A 585 -16.74 11.40 3.02
N LEU A 586 -15.96 11.38 1.94
CA LEU A 586 -14.83 10.48 1.73
C LEU A 586 -13.55 11.12 2.28
N GLY A 587 -12.99 10.54 3.33
CA GLY A 587 -11.77 11.02 3.96
C GLY A 587 -10.58 10.13 3.66
N CYS A 588 -9.46 10.77 3.39
CA CYS A 588 -8.24 10.16 2.89
C CYS A 588 -7.05 10.72 3.70
N TRP A 589 -6.56 9.95 4.67
CA TRP A 589 -5.31 10.23 5.37
C TRP A 589 -4.13 10.09 4.42
N GLU A 590 -2.96 10.64 4.71
CA GLU A 590 -1.81 10.34 3.84
C GLU A 590 -1.33 8.90 4.00
N GLY A 591 -1.31 8.40 5.23
CA GLY A 591 -0.97 7.03 5.57
C GLY A 591 -1.55 6.66 6.92
N CYS A 592 -1.11 5.53 7.50
CA CYS A 592 -1.58 5.06 8.79
C CYS A 592 -0.44 4.76 9.76
N SER A 593 -0.64 5.17 11.01
CA SER A 593 0.15 4.72 12.15
C SER A 593 -0.51 3.52 12.85
N SER A 594 0.10 3.00 13.91
CA SER A 594 -0.53 1.95 14.73
C SER A 594 -1.71 2.45 15.58
N LYS A 595 -1.96 3.76 15.62
CA LYS A 595 -2.93 4.40 16.54
C LYS A 595 -3.90 5.37 15.92
N ASN A 596 -3.53 6.02 14.81
CA ASN A 596 -4.23 7.11 14.12
C ASN A 596 -3.92 7.08 12.62
N GLY A 597 -4.71 7.77 11.80
CA GLY A 597 -4.21 8.17 10.48
C GLY A 597 -3.03 9.13 10.61
N CYS A 598 -2.07 9.05 9.69
CA CYS A 598 -0.95 9.97 9.60
C CYS A 598 -1.36 11.18 8.77
N CYS A 599 -0.99 12.37 9.26
CA CYS A 599 -1.20 13.66 8.59
C CYS A 599 -2.68 13.94 8.28
N PHE A 600 -3.31 14.82 9.06
CA PHE A 600 -4.75 15.10 8.96
C PHE A 600 -5.17 15.76 7.62
N GLY A 601 -6.46 15.60 7.30
CA GLY A 601 -7.11 16.21 6.14
C GLY A 601 -6.87 15.44 4.84
N ASN A 602 -7.81 15.56 3.89
CA ASN A 602 -7.52 15.19 2.50
C ASN A 602 -6.38 16.09 2.01
N CYS A 603 -5.17 15.54 1.92
CA CYS A 603 -3.97 16.31 1.61
C CYS A 603 -3.76 16.41 0.10
N SER A 604 -4.01 17.58 -0.48
CA SER A 604 -3.95 17.76 -1.94
C SER A 604 -2.55 17.54 -2.50
N HIS A 605 -1.51 17.97 -1.79
CA HIS A 605 -0.11 17.79 -2.21
C HIS A 605 0.39 16.33 -2.15
N VAL A 606 -0.40 15.41 -1.58
CA VAL A 606 -0.17 13.95 -1.66
C VAL A 606 -1.10 13.32 -2.68
N TYR A 607 -2.40 13.60 -2.56
CA TYR A 607 -3.43 12.92 -3.35
C TYR A 607 -3.49 13.35 -4.82
N HIS A 608 -2.84 14.45 -5.20
CA HIS A 608 -2.66 14.75 -6.63
C HIS A 608 -1.73 13.74 -7.32
N TYR A 609 -0.78 13.10 -6.61
CA TYR A 609 0.00 12.01 -7.21
C TYR A 609 -0.84 10.75 -7.45
N ALA A 610 -1.83 10.49 -6.59
CA ALA A 610 -2.62 9.27 -6.63
C ALA A 610 -3.50 9.21 -7.89
N GLN A 611 -3.39 8.12 -8.65
CA GLN A 611 -4.17 7.90 -9.88
C GLN A 611 -5.19 6.76 -9.74
N SER A 612 -4.86 5.66 -9.03
CA SER A 612 -5.72 4.45 -8.99
C SER A 612 -7.17 4.71 -8.57
N HIS A 613 -7.39 5.52 -7.54
CA HIS A 613 -8.73 5.78 -6.98
C HIS A 613 -9.68 6.41 -8.01
N ALA A 614 -9.21 7.41 -8.76
CA ALA A 614 -10.03 8.11 -9.76
C ALA A 614 -10.17 7.30 -11.06
N ARG A 615 -9.15 6.53 -11.44
CA ARG A 615 -9.19 5.70 -12.67
C ARG A 615 -10.12 4.49 -12.51
N LEU A 616 -10.12 3.85 -11.34
CA LEU A 616 -11.01 2.72 -11.05
C LEU A 616 -12.41 3.18 -10.60
N PHE A 617 -12.50 4.33 -9.91
CA PHE A 617 -13.74 4.89 -9.41
C PHE A 617 -13.81 6.41 -9.68
N PRO A 618 -14.13 6.84 -10.92
CA PRO A 618 -14.25 8.26 -11.27
C PRO A 618 -15.21 9.05 -10.38
N SER A 619 -16.24 8.38 -9.84
CA SER A 619 -17.16 8.97 -8.86
C SER A 619 -16.49 9.35 -7.54
N LEU A 620 -15.47 8.61 -7.09
CA LEU A 620 -14.69 8.95 -5.91
C LEU A 620 -13.71 10.09 -6.21
N GLY A 621 -13.08 10.10 -7.39
CA GLY A 621 -12.24 11.20 -7.85
C GLY A 621 -12.99 12.54 -7.82
N ARG A 622 -14.15 12.61 -8.49
CA ARG A 622 -15.04 13.79 -8.47
C ARG A 622 -15.46 14.19 -7.06
N LYS A 623 -15.82 13.22 -6.21
CA LYS A 623 -16.22 13.49 -4.83
C LYS A 623 -15.10 14.19 -4.04
N ILE A 624 -13.86 13.72 -4.14
CA ILE A 624 -12.72 14.37 -3.45
C ILE A 624 -12.53 15.81 -3.95
N ARG A 625 -12.69 16.05 -5.27
CA ARG A 625 -12.63 17.40 -5.85
C ARG A 625 -13.72 18.34 -5.34
N GLU A 626 -14.97 17.88 -5.36
CA GLU A 626 -16.12 18.63 -4.83
C GLU A 626 -15.93 18.96 -3.34
N GLN A 627 -15.46 17.99 -2.54
CA GLN A 627 -15.14 18.21 -1.13
C GLN A 627 -14.05 19.29 -0.98
N LYS A 628 -13.02 19.27 -1.82
CA LYS A 628 -11.96 20.28 -1.76
C LYS A 628 -12.45 21.68 -2.13
N PHE A 629 -13.22 21.81 -3.20
CA PHE A 629 -13.79 23.09 -3.62
C PHE A 629 -14.74 23.68 -2.57
N SER A 630 -15.37 22.85 -1.73
CA SER A 630 -16.16 23.33 -0.60
C SER A 630 -15.35 24.09 0.47
N TYR A 631 -14.02 23.89 0.51
CA TYR A 631 -13.10 24.65 1.38
C TYR A 631 -12.47 25.87 0.69
N GLN A 632 -12.84 26.17 -0.57
CA GLN A 632 -12.28 27.33 -1.28
C GLN A 632 -12.72 28.63 -0.62
N ARG A 633 -11.76 29.53 -0.40
CA ARG A 633 -12.03 30.90 0.04
C ARG A 633 -12.51 31.77 -1.11
N GLU A 634 -13.09 32.93 -0.78
CA GLU A 634 -13.61 33.86 -1.78
C GLU A 634 -12.56 34.34 -2.78
N ASP A 635 -11.31 34.53 -2.33
CA ASP A 635 -10.15 34.94 -3.13
C ASP A 635 -9.55 33.81 -3.99
N GLY A 636 -10.11 32.60 -3.93
CA GLY A 636 -9.64 31.45 -4.71
C GLY A 636 -8.60 30.57 -4.03
N PHE A 637 -8.14 30.94 -2.83
CA PHE A 637 -7.26 30.10 -2.02
C PHE A 637 -7.90 28.73 -1.76
N LEU A 638 -7.13 27.67 -2.03
CA LEU A 638 -7.42 26.30 -1.62
C LEU A 638 -6.40 25.82 -0.60
N THR A 639 -6.88 25.25 0.49
CA THR A 639 -6.00 24.65 1.47
C THR A 639 -5.28 23.41 0.93
N ASN A 640 -4.04 23.16 1.37
CA ASN A 640 -3.34 21.90 1.18
C ASN A 640 -3.98 20.71 1.91
N ARG A 641 -4.76 20.95 2.98
CA ARG A 641 -5.40 19.92 3.83
C ARG A 641 -6.78 20.35 4.27
N ASP A 642 -7.78 19.51 4.05
CA ASP A 642 -9.14 19.81 4.48
C ASP A 642 -9.20 20.09 5.99
N GLY A 643 -9.80 21.23 6.36
CA GLY A 643 -9.91 21.67 7.76
C GLY A 643 -8.67 22.35 8.36
N TRP A 644 -7.71 22.82 7.55
CA TRP A 644 -6.53 23.59 8.00
C TRP A 644 -6.17 24.68 7.01
N GLU A 645 -5.83 25.88 7.46
CA GLU A 645 -5.55 27.01 6.54
C GLU A 645 -4.06 27.13 6.22
N GLN A 646 -3.56 26.32 5.28
CA GLN A 646 -2.20 26.42 4.75
C GLN A 646 -2.21 26.25 3.23
N GLU A 647 -1.50 27.13 2.51
CA GLU A 647 -1.28 26.97 1.06
C GLU A 647 -0.24 25.90 0.78
N ALA A 648 -0.38 25.21 -0.35
CA ALA A 648 0.69 24.48 -1.02
C ALA A 648 0.49 24.62 -2.53
N VAL A 649 1.49 25.16 -3.24
CA VAL A 649 1.33 25.53 -4.67
C VAL A 649 1.14 24.30 -5.55
N ASP A 650 1.87 23.21 -5.25
CA ASP A 650 1.73 21.91 -5.90
C ASP A 650 0.37 21.28 -5.63
N GLY A 651 -0.12 21.38 -4.39
CA GLY A 651 -1.47 20.98 -4.02
C GLY A 651 -2.52 21.71 -4.85
N MET A 652 -2.46 23.04 -4.96
CA MET A 652 -3.43 23.82 -5.75
C MET A 652 -3.34 23.52 -7.26
N CYS A 653 -2.13 23.39 -7.82
CA CYS A 653 -1.95 23.00 -9.22
C CYS A 653 -2.48 21.57 -9.48
N GLY A 654 -2.22 20.65 -8.54
CA GLY A 654 -2.72 19.28 -8.58
C GLY A 654 -4.24 19.18 -8.51
N GLU A 655 -4.91 20.11 -7.81
CA GLU A 655 -6.36 20.21 -7.78
C GLU A 655 -6.96 20.62 -9.14
N ILE A 656 -6.31 21.55 -9.84
CA ILE A 656 -6.69 21.99 -11.20
C ILE A 656 -6.52 20.83 -12.19
N LEU A 657 -5.36 20.18 -12.17
CA LEU A 657 -5.06 19.02 -13.02
C LEU A 657 -5.99 17.84 -12.72
N GLY A 658 -6.28 17.60 -11.44
CA GLY A 658 -7.28 16.64 -10.99
C GLY A 658 -8.67 16.94 -11.52
N ALA A 659 -9.12 18.20 -11.50
CA ALA A 659 -10.41 18.59 -12.07
C ALA A 659 -10.49 18.30 -13.58
N TYR A 660 -9.42 18.58 -14.32
CA TYR A 660 -9.36 18.23 -15.74
C TYR A 660 -9.36 16.70 -15.97
N ARG A 661 -8.63 15.92 -15.15
CA ARG A 661 -8.72 14.45 -15.15
C ARG A 661 -10.15 13.97 -14.91
N GLU A 662 -10.86 14.54 -13.94
CA GLU A 662 -12.23 14.13 -13.63
C GLU A 662 -13.22 14.47 -14.75
N HIS A 663 -13.00 15.59 -15.46
CA HIS A 663 -13.71 15.89 -16.70
C HIS A 663 -13.45 14.82 -17.77
N LEU A 664 -12.19 14.47 -18.03
CA LEU A 664 -11.82 13.44 -19.00
C LEU A 664 -12.42 12.08 -18.64
N LEU A 665 -12.56 11.77 -17.35
CA LEU A 665 -13.17 10.55 -16.80
C LEU A 665 -14.70 10.68 -16.57
N SER A 666 -15.36 11.62 -17.25
CA SER A 666 -16.82 11.78 -17.26
C SER A 666 -17.41 11.49 -18.63
N ASN A 667 -18.73 11.28 -18.73
CA ASN A 667 -19.40 11.00 -20.02
C ASN A 667 -19.94 12.25 -20.72
N SER A 668 -19.96 13.37 -20.01
CA SER A 668 -20.47 14.67 -20.42
C SER A 668 -19.62 15.77 -19.79
N GLN A 669 -19.81 17.00 -20.28
CA GLN A 669 -19.10 18.17 -19.78
C GLN A 669 -19.72 18.67 -18.47
N ASP A 670 -20.99 18.38 -18.19
CA ASP A 670 -21.80 18.92 -17.08
C ASP A 670 -21.06 19.08 -15.74
N TRP A 671 -20.24 18.09 -15.35
CA TRP A 671 -19.48 18.19 -14.11
C TRP A 671 -18.45 19.32 -14.10
N ILE A 672 -17.73 19.54 -15.21
CA ILE A 672 -16.78 20.66 -15.27
C ILE A 672 -17.52 21.99 -15.38
N ASP A 673 -18.64 22.07 -16.11
CA ASP A 673 -19.48 23.27 -16.21
C ASP A 673 -19.89 23.76 -14.80
N ASP A 674 -20.28 22.84 -13.92
CA ASP A 674 -20.67 23.17 -12.54
C ASP A 674 -19.49 23.61 -11.64
N ASN A 675 -18.28 23.18 -11.97
CA ASN A 675 -17.09 23.33 -11.14
C ASN A 675 -16.03 24.30 -11.69
N TRP A 676 -16.17 24.77 -12.93
CA TRP A 676 -15.19 25.63 -13.61
C TRP A 676 -14.88 26.90 -12.82
N LYS A 677 -15.91 27.51 -12.22
CA LYS A 677 -15.78 28.70 -11.35
C LYS A 677 -14.78 28.52 -10.20
N TYR A 678 -14.60 27.30 -9.69
CA TYR A 678 -13.60 27.05 -8.64
C TYR A 678 -12.21 26.97 -9.24
N VAL A 679 -12.05 26.31 -10.39
CA VAL A 679 -10.78 26.19 -11.09
C VAL A 679 -10.23 27.56 -11.48
N ILE A 680 -11.05 28.43 -12.09
CA ILE A 680 -10.64 29.81 -12.46
C ILE A 680 -10.13 30.56 -11.23
N LYS A 681 -10.91 30.56 -10.14
CA LYS A 681 -10.55 31.29 -8.93
C LYS A 681 -9.23 30.83 -8.33
N THR A 682 -8.97 29.53 -8.30
CA THR A 682 -7.68 29.01 -7.82
C THR A 682 -6.56 29.35 -8.79
N MET A 683 -6.77 29.27 -10.10
CA MET A 683 -5.77 29.68 -11.09
C MET A 683 -5.42 31.16 -10.94
N ASP A 684 -6.42 32.03 -10.78
CA ASP A 684 -6.25 33.47 -10.53
C ASP A 684 -5.49 33.73 -9.23
N TYR A 685 -5.81 32.99 -8.16
CA TYR A 685 -5.06 33.06 -6.90
C TYR A 685 -3.59 32.72 -7.09
N ILE A 686 -3.28 31.59 -7.76
CA ILE A 686 -1.90 31.15 -8.02
C ILE A 686 -1.14 32.22 -8.81
N ILE A 687 -1.73 32.75 -9.89
CA ILE A 687 -1.12 33.80 -10.73
C ILE A 687 -0.84 35.04 -9.88
N GLN A 688 -1.83 35.56 -9.16
CA GLN A 688 -1.66 36.76 -8.34
C GLN A 688 -0.65 36.56 -7.20
N ARG A 689 -0.57 35.35 -6.64
CA ARG A 689 0.27 35.03 -5.49
C ARG A 689 1.73 34.82 -5.85
N TRP A 690 2.01 34.18 -6.99
CA TRP A 690 3.36 33.70 -7.32
C TRP A 690 3.86 34.08 -8.72
N ASP A 691 3.01 34.57 -9.63
CA ASP A 691 3.35 34.95 -11.02
C ASP A 691 2.65 36.27 -11.40
N ALA A 692 2.81 37.30 -10.55
CA ALA A 692 2.04 38.54 -10.64
C ALA A 692 2.36 39.40 -11.87
N ASP A 693 3.51 39.17 -12.51
CA ASP A 693 3.89 39.75 -13.79
C ASP A 693 3.48 38.90 -15.01
N GLU A 694 2.77 37.78 -14.77
CA GLU A 694 2.17 36.90 -15.77
C GLU A 694 3.19 36.40 -16.80
N ASP A 695 4.40 36.13 -16.32
CA ASP A 695 5.57 35.86 -17.11
C ASP A 695 5.87 34.35 -17.19
N GLY A 696 5.18 33.56 -16.36
CA GLY A 696 5.24 32.11 -16.30
C GLY A 696 6.33 31.57 -15.36
N MET A 697 6.99 32.43 -14.58
CA MET A 697 8.01 32.08 -13.60
C MET A 697 7.49 32.31 -12.17
N LEU A 698 7.32 31.23 -11.41
CA LEU A 698 6.95 31.35 -10.00
C LEU A 698 8.03 32.09 -9.20
N SER A 699 7.60 32.99 -8.32
CA SER A 699 8.43 33.81 -7.43
C SER A 699 7.93 33.74 -5.98
N GLY A 700 8.64 34.35 -5.04
CA GLY A 700 8.27 34.37 -3.64
C GLY A 700 8.43 33.03 -2.93
N ARG A 701 7.69 32.84 -1.83
CA ARG A 701 7.72 31.62 -1.01
C ARG A 701 6.65 30.64 -1.46
N GLN A 702 7.04 29.41 -1.72
CA GLN A 702 6.18 28.36 -2.26
C GLN A 702 6.23 27.15 -1.34
N HIS A 703 5.25 27.04 -0.43
CA HIS A 703 5.07 25.82 0.34
C HIS A 703 4.63 24.67 -0.57
N ASN A 704 5.08 23.45 -0.28
CA ASN A 704 4.89 22.28 -1.15
C ASN A 704 4.94 20.96 -0.36
N THR A 705 4.76 19.84 -1.06
CA THR A 705 4.71 18.48 -0.48
C THR A 705 5.95 18.06 0.31
N LEU A 706 7.08 18.76 0.21
CA LEU A 706 8.26 18.49 1.03
C LEU A 706 8.22 19.25 2.38
N ASP A 707 7.01 19.68 2.79
CA ASP A 707 6.65 20.34 4.03
C ASP A 707 7.49 21.59 4.37
N THR A 708 8.02 22.25 3.33
CA THR A 708 8.88 23.42 3.46
C THR A 708 8.60 24.44 2.37
N GLU A 709 9.14 25.65 2.51
CA GLU A 709 9.02 26.73 1.54
C GLU A 709 10.27 26.79 0.65
N LEU A 710 10.08 26.54 -0.64
CA LEU A 710 11.03 26.91 -1.69
C LEU A 710 10.93 28.42 -1.96
N THR A 711 12.04 29.03 -2.40
CA THR A 711 12.04 30.42 -2.86
C THR A 711 12.45 30.55 -4.31
N GLY A 712 11.99 31.59 -4.99
CA GLY A 712 12.30 31.85 -6.39
C GLY A 712 11.77 30.76 -7.33
N CYS A 713 12.46 30.54 -8.44
CA CYS A 713 11.99 29.67 -9.50
C CYS A 713 12.57 28.26 -9.34
N SER A 714 11.71 27.25 -9.31
CA SER A 714 12.11 25.83 -9.34
C SER A 714 11.46 25.12 -10.52
N SER A 715 12.17 24.19 -11.14
CA SER A 715 11.71 23.49 -12.35
C SER A 715 10.49 22.60 -12.10
N TRP A 716 10.46 21.89 -10.98
CA TRP A 716 9.34 20.99 -10.68
C TRP A 716 8.02 21.70 -10.38
N LEU A 717 8.02 22.72 -9.50
CA LEU A 717 6.82 23.53 -9.27
C LEU A 717 6.46 24.37 -10.50
N GLY A 718 7.47 24.86 -11.22
CA GLY A 718 7.30 25.61 -12.46
C GLY A 718 6.62 24.80 -13.55
N SER A 719 7.15 23.62 -13.89
CA SER A 719 6.55 22.73 -14.91
C SER A 719 5.15 22.26 -14.52
N LEU A 720 4.91 21.97 -13.23
CA LEU A 720 3.58 21.64 -12.72
C LEU A 720 2.58 22.80 -12.91
N TYR A 721 3.02 24.03 -12.64
CA TYR A 721 2.24 25.24 -12.90
C TYR A 721 1.93 25.44 -14.39
N LEU A 722 2.89 25.20 -15.29
CA LEU A 722 2.65 25.23 -16.75
C LEU A 722 1.60 24.21 -17.19
N SER A 723 1.60 23.03 -16.57
CA SER A 723 0.59 22.00 -16.82
C SER A 723 -0.78 22.41 -16.30
N ALA A 724 -0.86 23.03 -15.11
CA ALA A 724 -2.10 23.58 -14.58
C ALA A 724 -2.65 24.71 -15.48
N LEU A 725 -1.80 25.61 -16.00
CA LEU A 725 -2.17 26.60 -17.01
C LEU A 725 -2.70 25.95 -18.29
N SER A 726 -2.07 24.86 -18.75
CA SER A 726 -2.50 24.13 -19.94
C SER A 726 -3.87 23.46 -19.75
N ALA A 727 -4.11 22.88 -18.58
CA ALA A 727 -5.41 22.32 -18.23
C ALA A 727 -6.49 23.41 -18.14
N SER A 728 -6.18 24.54 -17.47
CA SER A 728 -7.07 25.70 -17.38
C SER A 728 -7.34 26.33 -18.75
N GLU A 729 -6.34 26.37 -19.64
CA GLU A 729 -6.51 26.77 -21.05
C GLU A 729 -7.55 25.89 -21.74
N LYS A 730 -7.43 24.56 -21.61
CA LYS A 730 -8.39 23.62 -22.21
C LYS A 730 -9.78 23.76 -21.64
N ILE A 731 -9.92 23.91 -20.32
CA ILE A 731 -11.25 24.09 -19.73
C ILE A 731 -11.86 25.43 -20.16
N ALA A 732 -11.09 26.53 -20.19
CA ALA A 732 -11.56 27.81 -20.69
C ALA A 732 -12.03 27.75 -22.16
N GLU A 733 -11.38 26.94 -23.01
CA GLU A 733 -11.85 26.67 -24.38
C GLU A 733 -13.22 25.96 -24.40
N LEU A 734 -13.42 24.96 -23.53
CA LEU A 734 -14.68 24.22 -23.40
C LEU A 734 -15.83 25.12 -22.90
N GLU A 735 -15.50 26.03 -21.99
CA GLU A 735 -16.42 26.98 -21.35
C GLU A 735 -16.68 28.23 -22.21
N ASN A 736 -16.15 28.25 -23.44
CA ASN A 736 -16.30 29.35 -24.40
C ASN A 736 -15.75 30.70 -23.88
N GLU A 737 -14.62 30.67 -23.17
CA GLU A 737 -13.90 31.84 -22.66
C GLU A 737 -12.55 32.05 -23.39
N PRO A 738 -12.55 32.38 -24.71
CA PRO A 738 -11.34 32.41 -25.53
C PRO A 738 -10.30 33.45 -25.08
N GLY A 739 -10.74 34.55 -24.45
CA GLY A 739 -9.82 35.54 -23.89
C GLY A 739 -9.03 35.01 -22.70
N LEU A 740 -9.69 34.23 -21.84
CA LEU A 740 -9.07 33.60 -20.68
C LEU A 740 -8.16 32.44 -21.11
N ALA A 741 -8.62 31.61 -22.05
CA ALA A 741 -7.79 30.57 -22.66
C ALA A 741 -6.51 31.17 -23.27
N GLN A 742 -6.62 32.28 -24.00
CA GLN A 742 -5.46 32.96 -24.59
C GLN A 742 -4.53 33.55 -23.53
N LYS A 743 -5.06 34.06 -22.41
CA LYS A 743 -4.26 34.52 -21.27
C LYS A 743 -3.40 33.37 -20.73
N TYR A 744 -4.02 32.24 -20.36
CA TYR A 744 -3.30 31.08 -19.84
C TYR A 744 -2.28 30.54 -20.83
N ARG A 745 -2.63 30.49 -22.12
CA ARG A 745 -1.70 30.13 -23.20
C ARG A 745 -0.47 31.04 -23.25
N ASN A 746 -0.65 32.35 -23.17
CA ASN A 746 0.44 33.32 -23.24
C ASN A 746 1.42 33.15 -22.06
N ILE A 747 0.89 33.03 -20.84
CA ILE A 747 1.69 32.80 -19.63
C ILE A 747 2.45 31.49 -19.77
N ARG A 748 1.77 30.41 -20.18
CA ARG A 748 2.36 29.08 -20.34
C ARG A 748 3.50 29.07 -21.37
N ILE A 749 3.31 29.66 -22.54
CA ILE A 749 4.34 29.70 -23.60
C ILE A 749 5.54 30.56 -23.14
N SER A 750 5.29 31.69 -22.49
CA SER A 750 6.36 32.52 -21.91
C SER A 750 7.15 31.74 -20.86
N GLY A 751 6.44 31.11 -19.91
CA GLY A 751 7.02 30.35 -18.82
C GLY A 751 7.81 29.14 -19.30
N SER A 752 7.28 28.33 -20.21
CA SER A 752 7.97 27.20 -20.83
C SER A 752 9.34 27.61 -21.36
N LYS A 753 9.39 28.67 -22.19
CA LYS A 753 10.64 29.19 -22.73
C LYS A 753 11.59 29.72 -21.65
N LYS A 754 11.10 30.56 -20.75
CA LYS A 754 11.96 31.19 -19.73
C LYS A 754 12.49 30.20 -18.69
N GLN A 755 11.67 29.24 -18.29
CA GLN A 755 12.07 28.18 -17.38
C GLN A 755 13.13 27.31 -18.05
N ASP A 756 12.92 26.92 -19.31
CA ASP A 756 13.92 26.13 -20.05
C ASP A 756 15.24 26.90 -20.26
N ASP A 757 15.19 28.18 -20.64
CA ASP A 757 16.38 29.01 -20.85
C ASP A 757 17.18 29.24 -19.56
N LYS A 758 16.52 29.39 -18.41
CA LYS A 758 17.16 29.80 -17.15
C LYS A 758 17.49 28.64 -16.21
N LEU A 759 16.64 27.62 -16.16
CA LEU A 759 16.76 26.54 -15.18
C LEU A 759 17.50 25.33 -15.72
N TRP A 760 17.75 25.26 -17.02
CA TRP A 760 18.59 24.22 -17.61
C TRP A 760 20.07 24.47 -17.32
N ASN A 761 20.74 23.54 -16.63
CA ASN A 761 22.16 23.68 -16.31
C ASN A 761 23.12 23.08 -17.35
N GLY A 762 22.59 22.51 -18.44
CA GLY A 762 23.35 21.76 -19.44
C GLY A 762 23.10 20.25 -19.42
N GLU A 763 22.56 19.69 -18.33
CA GLU A 763 22.28 18.25 -18.17
C GLU A 763 20.91 17.96 -17.57
N TYR A 764 20.46 18.78 -16.62
CA TYR A 764 19.19 18.63 -15.90
C TYR A 764 18.68 19.99 -15.40
N TYR A 765 17.47 20.03 -14.82
CA TYR A 765 16.84 21.28 -14.40
C TYR A 765 17.05 21.59 -12.91
N ILE A 766 17.37 22.85 -12.61
CA ILE A 766 17.74 23.33 -11.28
C ILE A 766 16.73 24.32 -10.69
N GLN A 767 17.03 24.84 -9.50
CA GLN A 767 16.35 25.96 -8.87
C GLN A 767 17.22 27.23 -8.86
N ILE A 768 16.61 28.37 -9.15
CA ILE A 768 17.18 29.70 -8.92
C ILE A 768 16.43 30.37 -7.76
N PRO A 769 16.97 30.36 -6.53
CA PRO A 769 16.31 30.95 -5.38
C PRO A 769 16.44 32.48 -5.34
N GLU A 770 15.49 33.13 -4.70
CA GLU A 770 15.58 34.57 -4.40
C GLU A 770 16.47 34.79 -3.17
N SER A 771 17.66 35.35 -3.39
CA SER A 771 18.71 35.51 -2.38
C SER A 771 18.30 36.33 -1.15
N HIS A 772 17.30 37.21 -1.28
CA HIS A 772 16.79 38.06 -0.21
C HIS A 772 15.70 37.36 0.65
N ILE A 773 15.23 36.18 0.25
CA ILE A 773 14.21 35.40 0.96
C ILE A 773 14.84 34.13 1.52
N LYS A 774 14.74 33.95 2.85
CA LYS A 774 15.16 32.71 3.50
C LYS A 774 14.18 31.58 3.16
N GLY A 775 14.69 30.45 2.67
CA GLY A 775 13.93 29.23 2.38
C GLY A 775 14.81 27.98 2.44
N HIS A 776 14.20 26.80 2.28
CA HIS A 776 14.93 25.54 2.11
C HIS A 776 14.97 25.24 0.61
N ASN A 777 16.15 25.33 0.03
CA ASN A 777 16.35 25.30 -1.41
C ASN A 777 17.24 24.13 -1.79
N TYR A 778 17.13 23.64 -3.02
CA TYR A 778 18.03 22.64 -3.56
C TYR A 778 19.07 23.23 -4.52
N ILE A 779 18.85 24.44 -5.02
CA ILE A 779 19.79 25.16 -5.90
C ILE A 779 20.15 24.26 -7.10
N THR A 780 21.37 23.72 -7.18
CA THR A 780 21.82 22.86 -8.28
C THR A 780 21.54 21.37 -8.07
N GLY A 781 20.84 20.99 -7.00
CA GLY A 781 20.49 19.59 -6.73
C GLY A 781 19.59 19.00 -7.81
N SER A 782 19.91 17.78 -8.25
CA SER A 782 19.05 16.96 -9.12
C SER A 782 17.87 16.45 -8.28
N SER A 783 16.69 17.02 -8.49
CA SER A 783 15.45 16.64 -7.80
C SER A 783 14.71 15.57 -8.61
N ILE A 784 14.19 14.54 -7.93
CA ILE A 784 13.37 13.48 -8.56
C ILE A 784 12.18 14.03 -9.36
N ASP A 785 11.61 15.15 -8.91
CA ASP A 785 10.45 15.78 -9.51
C ASP A 785 10.77 16.86 -10.55
N GLN A 786 12.04 17.07 -10.92
CA GLN A 786 12.46 18.20 -11.75
C GLN A 786 11.65 18.44 -13.06
N VAL A 787 10.92 17.43 -13.53
CA VAL A 787 9.99 17.48 -14.68
C VAL A 787 8.57 17.01 -14.32
N LEU A 788 8.09 17.28 -13.10
CA LEU A 788 6.79 16.84 -12.58
C LEU A 788 5.59 17.31 -13.45
N GLY A 789 5.70 18.47 -14.08
CA GLY A 789 4.69 18.91 -15.05
C GLY A 789 4.57 17.99 -16.26
N GLU A 790 5.69 17.47 -16.77
CA GLU A 790 5.70 16.54 -17.91
C GLU A 790 4.95 15.25 -17.57
N TRP A 791 5.15 14.73 -16.34
CA TRP A 791 4.39 13.58 -15.84
C TRP A 791 2.87 13.84 -15.88
N TRP A 792 2.44 14.99 -15.35
CA TRP A 792 1.03 15.35 -15.30
C TRP A 792 0.43 15.63 -16.67
N ALA A 793 1.17 16.31 -17.56
CA ALA A 793 0.72 16.62 -18.90
C ALA A 793 0.26 15.35 -19.62
N GLU A 794 1.08 14.29 -19.59
CA GLU A 794 0.72 13.01 -20.18
C GLU A 794 -0.48 12.35 -19.45
N MET A 795 -0.54 12.39 -18.12
CA MET A 795 -1.67 11.80 -17.36
C MET A 795 -3.03 12.33 -17.83
N VAL A 796 -3.10 13.55 -18.36
CA VAL A 796 -4.34 14.18 -18.84
C VAL A 796 -4.30 14.49 -20.35
N GLY A 797 -3.36 13.92 -21.11
CA GLY A 797 -3.30 14.06 -22.57
C GLY A 797 -3.02 15.49 -23.05
N LEU A 798 -2.19 16.23 -22.32
CA LEU A 798 -1.69 17.55 -22.68
C LEU A 798 -0.26 17.45 -23.24
N ASP A 799 0.15 18.43 -24.04
CA ASP A 799 1.52 18.51 -24.55
C ASP A 799 2.51 18.86 -23.44
N GLY A 800 3.73 18.32 -23.55
CA GLY A 800 4.86 18.66 -22.69
C GLY A 800 5.32 20.11 -22.85
N HIS A 801 6.00 20.64 -21.83
CA HIS A 801 6.38 22.06 -21.76
C HIS A 801 7.86 22.29 -22.02
N TYR A 802 8.70 21.28 -21.86
CA TYR A 802 10.14 21.35 -22.11
C TYR A 802 10.56 20.56 -23.36
N PRO A 803 11.73 20.89 -23.96
CA PRO A 803 12.25 20.14 -25.09
C PRO A 803 12.43 18.65 -24.76
N PRO A 804 11.89 17.69 -25.56
CA PRO A 804 11.93 16.27 -25.24
C PRO A 804 13.34 15.71 -24.97
N GLU A 805 14.35 16.20 -25.70
CA GLU A 805 15.74 15.79 -25.51
C GLU A 805 16.31 16.21 -24.14
N ARG A 806 15.87 17.38 -23.63
CA ARG A 806 16.27 17.86 -22.30
C ARG A 806 15.53 17.14 -21.19
N VAL A 807 14.25 16.82 -21.40
CA VAL A 807 13.49 15.95 -20.47
C VAL A 807 14.17 14.59 -20.34
N ARG A 808 14.52 13.94 -21.47
CA ARG A 808 15.27 12.67 -21.46
C ARG A 808 16.63 12.80 -20.77
N SER A 809 17.37 13.89 -21.01
CA SER A 809 18.65 14.13 -20.33
C SER A 809 18.48 14.32 -18.82
N ALA A 810 17.45 15.06 -18.38
CA ALA A 810 17.13 15.24 -16.96
C ALA A 810 16.78 13.91 -16.27
N LEU A 811 16.00 13.04 -16.94
CA LEU A 811 15.67 11.71 -16.43
C LEU A 811 16.90 10.78 -16.37
N ASN A 812 17.80 10.86 -17.35
CA ASN A 812 19.10 10.17 -17.28
C ASN A 812 19.96 10.65 -16.10
N ALA A 813 19.91 11.94 -15.78
CA ALA A 813 20.58 12.47 -14.59
C ALA A 813 20.02 11.87 -13.29
N LEU A 814 18.72 11.56 -13.21
CA LEU A 814 18.15 10.83 -12.06
C LEU A 814 18.77 9.44 -11.91
N LEU A 815 18.94 8.70 -13.01
CA LEU A 815 19.59 7.38 -12.96
C LEU A 815 21.05 7.50 -12.54
N ARG A 816 21.75 8.54 -13.01
CA ARG A 816 23.17 8.76 -12.72
C ARG A 816 23.43 9.18 -11.27
N TYR A 817 22.59 10.06 -10.73
CA TYR A 817 22.87 10.73 -9.45
C TYR A 817 21.94 10.31 -8.32
N ASN A 818 20.65 10.10 -8.61
CA ASN A 818 19.63 9.84 -7.58
C ASN A 818 19.40 8.35 -7.35
N PHE A 819 19.44 7.51 -8.39
CA PHE A 819 19.26 6.07 -8.26
C PHE A 819 20.50 5.41 -7.66
N ARG A 820 20.28 4.53 -6.67
CA ARG A 820 21.31 3.76 -6.02
C ARG A 820 20.93 2.28 -6.00
N CYS A 821 21.86 1.42 -6.40
CA CYS A 821 21.67 -0.03 -6.36
C CYS A 821 21.73 -0.60 -4.93
N SER A 822 22.31 0.15 -4.00
CA SER A 822 22.41 -0.15 -2.56
C SER A 822 22.57 1.16 -1.78
N PHE A 823 22.06 1.19 -0.55
CA PHE A 823 22.19 2.29 0.41
C PHE A 823 23.25 2.02 1.49
N VAL A 824 24.09 0.99 1.36
CA VAL A 824 25.21 0.75 2.29
C VAL A 824 26.11 1.99 2.34
N GLY A 825 26.26 2.57 3.54
CA GLY A 825 27.05 3.77 3.77
C GLY A 825 26.38 5.08 3.34
N VAL A 826 25.13 5.03 2.85
CA VAL A 826 24.35 6.21 2.46
C VAL A 826 23.46 6.63 3.62
N VAL A 827 23.53 7.91 3.98
CA VAL A 827 22.70 8.48 5.04
C VAL A 827 21.29 8.75 4.50
N GLN A 828 20.27 8.17 5.14
CA GLN A 828 18.86 8.46 4.88
C GLN A 828 18.27 9.26 6.05
N LYS A 829 17.82 10.50 5.79
CA LYS A 829 17.31 11.43 6.81
C LYS A 829 16.15 12.28 6.26
N PRO A 830 15.21 12.69 7.13
CA PRO A 830 15.09 12.35 8.55
C PRO A 830 14.63 10.90 8.79
N ARG A 831 14.07 10.23 7.78
CA ARG A 831 13.61 8.83 7.87
C ARG A 831 14.29 7.94 6.85
N LYS A 832 14.55 6.71 7.27
CA LYS A 832 15.04 5.58 6.49
C LYS A 832 13.84 4.71 6.12
N PHE A 833 13.54 4.64 4.84
CA PHE A 833 12.47 3.80 4.27
C PHE A 833 13.01 2.58 3.54
N VAL A 834 14.28 2.61 3.13
CA VAL A 834 14.90 1.58 2.31
C VAL A 834 15.99 0.89 3.11
N ASP A 835 16.00 -0.45 3.07
CA ASP A 835 17.10 -1.24 3.64
C ASP A 835 18.42 -0.92 2.93
N ASP A 836 19.56 -1.07 3.62
CA ASP A 836 20.85 -0.71 3.03
C ASP A 836 21.21 -1.60 1.82
N ASN A 837 20.68 -2.82 1.75
CA ASN A 837 20.92 -3.74 0.64
C ASN A 837 19.92 -3.60 -0.50
N ASP A 838 18.85 -2.82 -0.29
CA ASP A 838 17.84 -2.59 -1.31
C ASP A 838 18.22 -1.41 -2.21
N ALA A 839 17.67 -1.39 -3.43
CA ALA A 839 17.83 -0.30 -4.38
C ALA A 839 16.70 0.73 -4.27
N GLY A 840 16.95 1.95 -4.74
CA GLY A 840 15.96 3.03 -4.72
C GLY A 840 16.51 4.36 -5.20
N MET A 841 15.64 5.34 -5.39
CA MET A 841 15.98 6.67 -5.88
C MET A 841 15.83 7.72 -4.79
N GLN A 842 16.94 8.35 -4.42
CA GLN A 842 16.97 9.40 -3.41
C GLN A 842 16.29 10.68 -3.94
N MET A 843 15.56 11.39 -3.08
CA MET A 843 14.75 12.56 -3.47
C MET A 843 15.57 13.65 -4.17
N ILE A 844 16.73 14.04 -3.60
CA ILE A 844 17.60 15.07 -4.18
C ILE A 844 19.07 14.68 -3.99
N CYS A 845 19.85 14.77 -5.07
CA CYS A 845 21.29 14.53 -5.05
C CYS A 845 22.06 15.71 -5.66
N TRP A 846 23.23 16.02 -5.10
CA TRP A 846 24.12 17.05 -5.61
C TRP A 846 25.35 16.37 -6.20
N PRO A 847 25.54 16.37 -7.53
CA PRO A 847 26.71 15.76 -8.17
C PRO A 847 28.04 16.29 -7.61
N ASN A 848 28.05 17.56 -7.24
CA ASN A 848 29.11 18.19 -6.47
C ASN A 848 28.65 18.43 -5.02
N GLU A 849 29.20 17.71 -4.05
CA GLU A 849 28.79 17.84 -2.64
C GLU A 849 28.96 19.26 -2.09
N TRP A 850 29.89 20.05 -2.63
CA TRP A 850 30.09 21.45 -2.25
C TRP A 850 28.91 22.35 -2.60
N ASP A 851 28.06 21.94 -3.53
CA ASP A 851 26.87 22.68 -3.92
C ASP A 851 25.68 22.42 -3.00
N ARG A 852 25.77 21.41 -2.12
CA ARG A 852 24.71 21.08 -1.19
C ARG A 852 24.49 22.25 -0.21
N PRO A 853 23.29 22.85 -0.17
CA PRO A 853 23.04 23.98 0.72
C PRO A 853 23.17 23.58 2.19
N VAL A 854 23.57 24.53 3.04
CA VAL A 854 23.63 24.33 4.50
C VAL A 854 22.25 23.93 5.08
N LYS A 855 21.17 24.41 4.45
CA LYS A 855 19.78 24.04 4.76
C LYS A 855 19.12 23.46 3.50
N PRO A 856 19.38 22.18 3.16
CA PRO A 856 18.72 21.54 2.04
C PRO A 856 17.23 21.37 2.34
N LEU A 857 16.43 20.96 1.35
CA LEU A 857 15.05 20.54 1.63
C LEU A 857 15.02 19.42 2.64
N TYR A 858 14.00 19.45 3.50
CA TYR A 858 13.95 18.65 4.71
C TYR A 858 14.02 17.13 4.44
N TYR A 859 13.39 16.66 3.36
CA TYR A 859 13.35 15.25 2.96
C TYR A 859 14.32 14.89 1.82
N ALA A 860 15.35 15.71 1.58
CA ALA A 860 16.27 15.51 0.44
C ALA A 860 16.97 14.13 0.42
N ASP A 861 17.19 13.53 1.59
CA ASP A 861 17.89 12.25 1.73
C ASP A 861 16.95 11.04 1.91
N GLU A 862 15.64 11.23 1.83
CA GLU A 862 14.68 10.12 1.88
C GLU A 862 14.53 9.44 0.52
N VAL A 863 13.82 8.31 0.51
CA VAL A 863 13.39 7.58 -0.68
C VAL A 863 11.91 7.29 -0.51
N MET A 864 11.09 7.76 -1.46
CA MET A 864 9.63 7.76 -1.34
C MET A 864 9.00 7.18 -2.60
N THR A 865 8.29 6.06 -2.47
CA THR A 865 7.83 5.25 -3.60
C THR A 865 6.92 6.01 -4.55
N GLY A 866 6.07 6.90 -4.04
CA GLY A 866 5.13 7.66 -4.86
C GLY A 866 5.82 8.57 -5.89
N PHE A 867 6.97 9.14 -5.52
CA PHE A 867 7.81 9.95 -6.41
C PHE A 867 8.61 9.09 -7.39
N GLU A 868 9.11 7.94 -6.92
CA GLU A 868 9.80 6.97 -7.78
C GLU A 868 8.88 6.46 -8.90
N TYR A 869 7.61 6.14 -8.61
CA TYR A 869 6.63 5.76 -9.62
C TYR A 869 6.34 6.89 -10.62
N ALA A 870 6.24 8.14 -10.16
CA ALA A 870 6.00 9.28 -11.04
C ALA A 870 7.20 9.48 -12.00
N ALA A 871 8.42 9.51 -11.47
CA ALA A 871 9.63 9.61 -12.27
C ALA A 871 9.78 8.43 -13.25
N ALA A 872 9.50 7.20 -12.81
CA ALA A 872 9.54 6.02 -13.67
C ALA A 872 8.48 6.07 -14.78
N ALA A 873 7.27 6.57 -14.49
CA ALA A 873 6.26 6.80 -15.52
C ALA A 873 6.76 7.80 -16.56
N THR A 874 7.36 8.92 -16.13
CA THR A 874 7.93 9.93 -17.04
C THR A 874 9.07 9.38 -17.89
N MET A 875 9.88 8.46 -17.35
CA MET A 875 10.87 7.71 -18.12
C MET A 875 10.20 6.92 -19.26
N VAL A 876 9.16 6.13 -18.96
CA VAL A 876 8.43 5.38 -19.98
C VAL A 876 7.83 6.32 -21.03
N GLN A 877 7.23 7.44 -20.61
CA GLN A 877 6.65 8.47 -21.49
C GLN A 877 7.70 9.12 -22.40
N SER A 878 8.94 9.22 -21.93
CA SER A 878 10.07 9.80 -22.66
C SER A 878 10.84 8.77 -23.49
N GLY A 879 10.25 7.58 -23.73
CA GLY A 879 10.84 6.48 -24.49
C GLY A 879 12.00 5.78 -23.79
N MET A 880 12.08 5.86 -22.46
CA MET A 880 13.07 5.18 -21.60
C MET A 880 12.40 4.00 -20.86
N LEU A 881 11.84 3.07 -21.65
CA LEU A 881 10.99 1.97 -21.14
C LEU A 881 11.74 1.09 -20.14
N LYS A 882 12.96 0.64 -20.47
CA LYS A 882 13.75 -0.26 -19.64
C LYS A 882 14.13 0.41 -18.32
N GLU A 883 14.52 1.68 -18.38
CA GLU A 883 14.94 2.48 -17.24
C GLU A 883 13.78 2.72 -16.28
N GLY A 884 12.61 3.12 -16.81
CA GLY A 884 11.39 3.26 -16.02
C GLY A 884 11.01 1.95 -15.35
N TYR A 885 11.02 0.84 -16.09
CA TYR A 885 10.72 -0.48 -15.52
C TYR A 885 11.75 -0.89 -14.46
N MET A 886 13.03 -0.58 -14.66
CA MET A 886 14.09 -0.92 -13.71
C MET A 886 13.87 -0.22 -12.36
N VAL A 887 13.49 1.06 -12.38
CA VAL A 887 13.16 1.81 -11.16
C VAL A 887 12.00 1.13 -10.43
N VAL A 888 10.92 0.79 -11.13
CA VAL A 888 9.75 0.14 -10.53
C VAL A 888 10.08 -1.27 -10.04
N LYS A 889 10.92 -2.00 -10.76
CA LYS A 889 11.38 -3.34 -10.38
C LYS A 889 12.20 -3.31 -9.09
N ALA A 890 13.03 -2.29 -8.89
CA ALA A 890 13.71 -2.07 -7.61
C ALA A 890 12.70 -1.88 -6.46
N ILE A 891 11.58 -1.20 -6.70
CA ILE A 891 10.49 -1.09 -5.70
C ILE A 891 9.82 -2.44 -5.47
N TYR A 892 9.50 -3.19 -6.53
CA TYR A 892 8.94 -4.53 -6.40
C TYR A 892 9.82 -5.44 -5.54
N ASP A 893 11.15 -5.40 -5.74
CA ASP A 893 12.10 -6.20 -4.97
C ASP A 893 12.19 -5.79 -3.48
N ARG A 894 12.00 -4.49 -3.17
CA ARG A 894 11.90 -4.00 -1.78
C ARG A 894 10.69 -4.55 -1.03
N TYR A 895 9.60 -4.81 -1.76
CA TYR A 895 8.32 -5.26 -1.20
C TYR A 895 7.99 -6.70 -1.62
N ASP A 896 9.02 -7.55 -1.67
CA ASP A 896 8.92 -8.95 -2.12
C ASP A 896 8.40 -9.93 -1.06
N GLY A 897 7.90 -9.44 0.08
CA GLY A 897 7.35 -10.25 1.16
C GLY A 897 8.35 -10.64 2.26
N ARG A 898 9.66 -10.43 2.09
CA ARG A 898 10.62 -10.60 3.22
C ARG A 898 10.54 -9.43 4.18
N LEU A 899 10.69 -9.70 5.48
CA LEU A 899 10.73 -8.66 6.50
C LEU A 899 12.04 -7.87 6.42
N ARG A 900 11.94 -6.56 6.20
CA ARG A 900 13.05 -5.61 6.38
C ARG A 900 12.96 -5.03 7.78
N GLU A 901 14.09 -4.92 8.48
CA GLU A 901 14.18 -4.32 9.82
C GLU A 901 15.23 -3.21 9.83
N GLY A 902 15.39 -2.49 10.95
CA GLY A 902 16.39 -1.42 11.07
C GLY A 902 16.06 -0.14 10.28
N LEU A 903 14.80 0.02 9.88
CA LEU A 903 14.25 1.24 9.30
C LEU A 903 13.86 2.24 10.40
N THR A 904 13.40 3.44 10.06
CA THR A 904 13.00 4.41 11.09
C THR A 904 11.81 3.91 11.90
N ALA A 905 11.99 3.77 13.22
CA ALA A 905 10.98 3.31 14.16
C ALA A 905 10.10 4.46 14.67
N SER A 906 9.35 5.10 13.77
CA SER A 906 8.41 6.18 14.11
C SER A 906 7.01 5.90 13.57
N GLU A 907 5.98 6.36 14.29
CA GLU A 907 4.56 6.24 13.88
C GLU A 907 4.26 7.02 12.58
N VAL A 908 5.10 7.99 12.22
CA VAL A 908 5.04 8.78 10.97
C VAL A 908 6.12 8.32 9.96
N SER A 909 6.41 7.02 9.95
CA SER A 909 7.36 6.36 9.05
C SER A 909 6.97 4.89 8.83
N SER A 910 7.90 4.02 8.39
CA SER A 910 7.69 2.57 8.23
C SER A 910 7.55 1.80 9.55
N ARG A 911 7.69 2.46 10.72
CA ARG A 911 7.56 1.86 12.06
C ARG A 911 8.65 0.81 12.36
N GLY A 912 9.82 0.97 11.76
CA GLY A 912 11.00 0.14 11.99
C GLY A 912 11.12 -1.08 11.08
N TYR A 913 10.09 -1.38 10.29
CA TYR A 913 10.07 -2.54 9.41
C TYR A 913 9.34 -2.29 8.09
N SER A 914 9.64 -3.06 7.04
CA SER A 914 8.97 -2.97 5.73
C SER A 914 8.98 -4.32 5.00
N GLY A 915 8.55 -4.34 3.74
CA GLY A 915 8.56 -5.53 2.87
C GLY A 915 7.18 -6.03 2.44
N ASN A 916 6.09 -5.41 2.93
CA ASN A 916 4.73 -5.80 2.57
C ASN A 916 4.38 -5.40 1.13
N PRO A 917 4.04 -6.32 0.22
CA PRO A 917 3.64 -5.97 -1.15
C PRO A 917 2.37 -5.08 -1.21
N PHE A 918 1.49 -5.13 -0.21
CA PHE A 918 0.20 -4.43 -0.22
C PHE A 918 0.25 -3.09 0.52
N GLY A 919 0.39 -2.00 -0.23
CA GLY A 919 0.40 -0.63 0.31
C GLY A 919 1.76 -0.20 0.87
N ASP A 920 2.49 0.57 0.07
CA ASP A 920 3.85 1.03 0.41
C ASP A 920 3.93 1.95 1.63
N ASP A 921 5.15 2.04 2.16
CA ASP A 921 5.50 2.89 3.29
C ASP A 921 6.03 4.25 2.82
N GLU A 922 5.53 5.33 3.43
CA GLU A 922 6.21 6.64 3.50
C GLU A 922 5.91 7.23 4.89
N CYS A 923 5.19 8.36 5.00
CA CYS A 923 4.77 8.91 6.28
C CYS A 923 3.63 8.06 6.89
N GLY A 924 3.97 6.86 7.35
CA GLY A 924 3.05 5.80 7.78
C GLY A 924 2.99 4.63 6.79
N LYS A 925 2.20 3.61 7.14
CA LYS A 925 1.87 2.45 6.29
C LYS A 925 0.73 2.78 5.32
N PHE A 926 0.59 2.02 4.24
CA PHE A 926 -0.48 2.15 3.23
C PHE A 926 -0.59 3.59 2.70
N TYR A 927 0.54 4.16 2.28
CA TYR A 927 0.63 5.58 1.98
C TYR A 927 -0.01 5.94 0.62
N GLY A 928 -0.92 6.91 0.62
CA GLY A 928 -1.78 7.26 -0.51
C GLY A 928 -1.03 7.65 -1.79
N ARG A 929 0.17 8.22 -1.67
CA ARG A 929 1.00 8.61 -2.83
C ARG A 929 1.37 7.42 -3.72
N ALA A 930 1.51 6.23 -3.13
CA ALA A 930 1.90 5.01 -3.86
C ALA A 930 0.86 4.57 -4.92
N MET A 931 -0.38 5.08 -4.85
CA MET A 931 -1.36 4.92 -5.93
C MET A 931 -0.99 5.69 -7.22
N SER A 932 0.14 6.41 -7.25
CA SER A 932 0.73 6.94 -8.48
C SER A 932 1.26 5.83 -9.40
N VAL A 933 1.48 4.61 -8.90
CA VAL A 933 1.93 3.45 -9.69
C VAL A 933 1.02 3.14 -10.89
N TRP A 934 -0.27 3.49 -10.82
CA TRP A 934 -1.20 3.34 -11.94
C TRP A 934 -0.75 4.09 -13.19
N SER A 935 0.06 5.14 -13.04
CA SER A 935 0.66 5.88 -14.14
C SER A 935 1.53 5.00 -15.04
N LEU A 936 2.13 3.92 -14.51
CA LEU A 936 2.92 2.99 -15.31
C LEU A 936 2.06 2.18 -16.27
N LEU A 937 0.82 1.84 -15.90
CA LEU A 937 -0.13 1.23 -16.82
C LEU A 937 -0.40 2.18 -17.99
N LEU A 938 -0.76 3.43 -17.66
CA LEU A 938 -1.12 4.45 -18.65
C LEU A 938 0.06 4.78 -19.58
N ALA A 939 1.26 4.93 -19.02
CA ALA A 939 2.48 5.21 -19.77
C ALA A 939 2.88 4.03 -20.67
N SER A 940 2.79 2.79 -20.19
CA SER A 940 3.11 1.60 -20.98
C SER A 940 2.16 1.41 -22.18
N GLN A 941 0.94 1.93 -22.06
CA GLN A 941 -0.10 1.92 -23.08
C GLN A 941 -0.04 3.10 -24.05
N GLY A 942 0.62 4.20 -23.66
CA GLY A 942 0.40 5.52 -24.27
C GLY A 942 -1.10 5.86 -24.31
N TYR A 943 -1.78 5.68 -23.16
CA TYR A 943 -3.24 5.73 -23.09
C TYR A 943 -3.79 7.15 -23.21
N TYR A 944 -4.71 7.34 -24.15
CA TYR A 944 -5.48 8.57 -24.31
C TYR A 944 -6.96 8.32 -24.05
N TYR A 945 -7.59 9.18 -23.25
CA TYR A 945 -9.03 9.09 -23.01
C TYR A 945 -9.66 10.47 -22.80
N ASN A 946 -10.73 10.73 -23.52
CA ASN A 946 -11.58 11.89 -23.35
C ASN A 946 -13.05 11.44 -23.46
N GLY A 947 -13.65 11.17 -22.30
CA GLY A 947 -15.02 10.66 -22.21
C GLY A 947 -16.08 11.62 -22.77
N PRO A 948 -16.06 12.93 -22.48
CA PRO A 948 -17.01 13.88 -23.06
C PRO A 948 -16.92 13.98 -24.58
N ALA A 949 -15.70 13.94 -25.14
CA ALA A 949 -15.47 13.88 -26.59
C ALA A 949 -15.73 12.48 -27.19
N LYS A 950 -15.96 11.46 -26.36
CA LYS A 950 -16.17 10.06 -26.75
C LYS A 950 -14.97 9.53 -27.55
N SER A 951 -13.77 9.84 -27.09
CA SER A 951 -12.53 9.48 -27.75
C SER A 951 -11.65 8.64 -26.85
N ILE A 952 -11.05 7.60 -27.42
CA ILE A 952 -10.09 6.71 -26.76
C ILE A 952 -8.90 6.49 -27.69
N GLY A 953 -7.71 6.29 -27.16
CA GLY A 953 -6.53 6.04 -27.98
C GLY A 953 -5.42 5.34 -27.25
N PHE A 954 -4.50 4.79 -28.03
CA PHE A 954 -3.40 3.97 -27.56
C PHE A 954 -2.15 4.23 -28.41
N ASP A 955 -1.01 4.34 -27.74
CA ASP A 955 0.33 4.47 -28.31
C ASP A 955 1.26 3.53 -27.52
N PRO A 956 1.12 2.20 -27.69
CA PRO A 956 1.78 1.24 -26.79
C PRO A 956 3.29 1.37 -26.79
N GLN A 957 3.87 1.62 -25.60
CA GLN A 957 5.32 1.63 -25.39
C GLN A 957 5.84 0.22 -25.11
N TRP A 958 5.06 -0.59 -24.39
CA TRP A 958 5.35 -2.01 -24.18
C TRP A 958 4.89 -2.84 -25.37
N GLN A 959 5.80 -3.65 -25.94
CA GLN A 959 5.51 -4.60 -27.03
C GLN A 959 4.61 -4.02 -28.13
N PRO A 960 4.98 -2.90 -28.80
CA PRO A 960 4.12 -2.25 -29.79
C PRO A 960 3.73 -3.14 -30.98
N ALA A 961 4.41 -4.25 -31.21
CA ALA A 961 4.05 -5.22 -32.24
C ALA A 961 2.95 -6.20 -31.81
N ASP A 962 2.82 -6.47 -30.51
CA ASP A 962 1.88 -7.41 -29.91
C ASP A 962 1.57 -6.95 -28.47
N HIS A 963 0.66 -5.99 -28.34
CA HIS A 963 0.34 -5.38 -27.06
C HIS A 963 -1.05 -5.81 -26.62
N THR A 964 -1.22 -6.15 -25.36
CA THR A 964 -2.54 -6.36 -24.75
C THR A 964 -2.55 -5.79 -23.35
N SER A 965 -3.56 -4.97 -23.02
CA SER A 965 -3.63 -4.35 -21.70
C SER A 965 -5.03 -3.93 -21.27
N PHE A 966 -5.23 -3.90 -19.96
CA PHE A 966 -6.46 -3.43 -19.31
C PHE A 966 -6.62 -1.92 -19.41
N PHE A 967 -7.79 -1.43 -19.82
CA PHE A 967 -8.09 0.01 -19.86
C PHE A 967 -9.31 0.39 -19.01
N THR A 968 -9.35 1.66 -18.56
CA THR A 968 -10.48 2.25 -17.82
C THR A 968 -11.05 3.47 -18.56
N GLY A 969 -12.37 3.52 -18.72
CA GLY A 969 -13.13 4.68 -19.18
C GLY A 969 -14.07 5.23 -18.09
N ALA A 970 -14.93 6.17 -18.48
CA ALA A 970 -15.84 6.88 -17.56
C ALA A 970 -16.94 5.98 -16.99
N ASP A 971 -17.52 5.12 -17.84
CA ASP A 971 -18.66 4.23 -17.51
C ASP A 971 -18.38 2.75 -17.84
N GLY A 972 -17.15 2.40 -18.24
CA GLY A 972 -16.79 1.03 -18.57
C GLY A 972 -15.28 0.80 -18.60
N TRP A 973 -14.89 -0.46 -18.58
CA TRP A 973 -13.50 -0.89 -18.66
C TRP A 973 -13.41 -2.20 -19.43
N GLY A 974 -12.19 -2.56 -19.87
CA GLY A 974 -11.99 -3.80 -20.59
C GLY A 974 -10.57 -3.98 -21.09
N LEU A 975 -10.43 -4.62 -22.25
CA LEU A 975 -9.14 -5.02 -22.80
C LEU A 975 -8.91 -4.37 -24.15
N PHE A 976 -7.73 -3.77 -24.32
CA PHE A 976 -7.22 -3.32 -25.60
C PHE A 976 -6.16 -4.32 -26.08
N SER A 977 -6.21 -4.69 -27.37
CA SER A 977 -5.22 -5.54 -28.01
C SER A 977 -4.81 -4.94 -29.36
N GLN A 978 -3.50 -4.91 -29.61
CA GLN A 978 -2.87 -4.45 -30.84
C GLN A 978 -1.97 -5.54 -31.39
N THR A 979 -2.05 -5.80 -32.70
CA THR A 979 -1.08 -6.63 -33.41
C THR A 979 -0.59 -5.93 -34.68
N ARG A 980 0.70 -6.04 -34.97
CA ARG A 980 1.32 -5.54 -36.21
C ARG A 980 1.87 -6.74 -36.99
N GLY A 981 1.17 -7.14 -38.04
CA GLY A 981 1.54 -8.28 -38.88
C GLY A 981 2.66 -7.94 -39.88
N ALA A 982 3.43 -8.97 -40.25
CA ALA A 982 4.54 -8.87 -41.22
C ALA A 982 4.10 -8.41 -42.63
N THR A 983 2.79 -8.42 -42.93
CA THR A 983 2.20 -8.05 -44.21
C THR A 983 1.85 -6.57 -44.34
N GLY A 984 2.32 -5.71 -43.42
CA GLY A 984 1.96 -4.28 -43.42
C GLY A 984 0.52 -4.06 -42.97
N ARG A 985 0.09 -4.74 -41.90
CA ARG A 985 -1.25 -4.59 -41.34
C ARG A 985 -1.19 -4.46 -39.82
N GLN A 986 -1.80 -3.41 -39.30
CA GLN A 986 -2.00 -3.17 -37.88
C GLN A 986 -3.48 -3.42 -37.55
N THR A 987 -3.76 -4.21 -36.52
CA THR A 987 -5.11 -4.51 -36.06
C THR A 987 -5.27 -4.11 -34.61
N GLU A 988 -6.28 -3.29 -34.36
CA GLU A 988 -6.64 -2.78 -33.05
C GLU A 988 -7.98 -3.35 -32.61
N ARG A 989 -8.07 -3.79 -31.36
CA ARG A 989 -9.31 -4.31 -30.81
C ARG A 989 -9.56 -3.73 -29.42
N ILE A 990 -10.72 -3.10 -29.23
CA ILE A 990 -11.18 -2.59 -27.94
C ILE A 990 -12.39 -3.41 -27.52
N GLU A 991 -12.25 -4.16 -26.44
CA GLU A 991 -13.31 -4.96 -25.84
C GLU A 991 -13.82 -4.34 -24.56
N VAL A 992 -15.14 -4.17 -24.43
CA VAL A 992 -15.74 -3.75 -23.17
C VAL A 992 -16.07 -4.99 -22.34
N LYS A 993 -15.38 -5.17 -21.22
CA LYS A 993 -15.63 -6.30 -20.30
C LYS A 993 -16.70 -5.96 -19.26
N TYR A 994 -16.83 -4.69 -18.87
CA TYR A 994 -17.82 -4.24 -17.91
C TYR A 994 -18.30 -2.82 -18.23
N GLY A 995 -19.58 -2.57 -17.98
CA GLY A 995 -20.18 -1.25 -18.17
C GLY A 995 -20.37 -0.89 -19.65
N ASN A 996 -20.15 0.39 -19.98
CA ASN A 996 -20.37 0.92 -21.32
C ASN A 996 -19.22 1.85 -21.75
N LEU A 997 -18.90 1.84 -23.04
CA LEU A 997 -17.97 2.79 -23.66
C LEU A 997 -18.68 3.56 -24.78
N LYS A 998 -18.86 4.86 -24.59
CA LYS A 998 -19.37 5.76 -25.64
C LYS A 998 -18.21 6.16 -26.54
N LEU A 999 -18.34 5.94 -27.85
CA LEU A 999 -17.24 6.09 -28.80
C LEU A 999 -17.67 6.85 -30.05
N LYS A 1000 -16.87 7.84 -30.43
CA LYS A 1000 -16.98 8.63 -31.67
C LYS A 1000 -15.66 8.60 -32.44
N SER A 1001 -14.53 8.60 -31.74
CA SER A 1001 -13.21 8.54 -32.35
C SER A 1001 -12.26 7.60 -31.63
N MET A 1002 -11.35 7.00 -32.39
CA MET A 1002 -10.24 6.20 -31.89
C MET A 1002 -8.92 6.77 -32.42
N VAL A 1003 -7.88 6.78 -31.60
CA VAL A 1003 -6.55 7.30 -31.98
C VAL A 1003 -5.49 6.22 -31.77
N PHE A 1004 -4.73 5.90 -32.82
CA PHE A 1004 -3.71 4.85 -32.77
C PHE A 1004 -2.39 5.33 -33.36
N LYS A 1005 -1.26 5.00 -32.70
CA LYS A 1005 0.07 5.25 -33.28
C LYS A 1005 0.40 4.19 -34.34
N LEU A 1006 0.79 4.65 -35.52
CA LEU A 1006 1.32 3.79 -36.58
C LEU A 1006 2.83 3.57 -36.40
N PRO A 1007 3.43 2.53 -37.03
CA PRO A 1007 4.88 2.38 -37.06
C PRO A 1007 5.55 3.65 -37.61
N GLU A 1008 6.76 3.93 -37.15
CA GLU A 1008 7.51 5.11 -37.60
C GLU A 1008 7.65 5.10 -39.14
N GLY A 1009 7.35 6.24 -39.77
CA GLY A 1009 7.40 6.39 -41.23
C GLY A 1009 6.29 5.66 -42.01
N ALA A 1010 5.34 4.99 -41.34
CA ALA A 1010 4.24 4.31 -42.00
C ALA A 1010 3.10 5.28 -42.39
N GLU A 1011 2.57 5.10 -43.60
CA GLU A 1011 1.30 5.71 -44.02
C GLU A 1011 0.17 4.69 -43.95
N SER A 1012 -1.06 5.17 -43.76
CA SER A 1012 -2.27 4.32 -43.84
C SER A 1012 -2.78 4.21 -45.27
N THR A 1013 -2.93 2.99 -45.80
CA THR A 1013 -3.47 2.76 -47.16
C THR A 1013 -4.96 2.42 -47.18
N ASP A 1014 -5.44 1.75 -46.14
CA ASP A 1014 -6.85 1.35 -45.98
C ASP A 1014 -7.17 1.26 -44.49
N VAL A 1015 -8.41 1.61 -44.11
CA VAL A 1015 -8.89 1.55 -42.73
C VAL A 1015 -10.28 0.97 -42.73
N ARG A 1016 -10.43 -0.21 -42.12
CA ARG A 1016 -11.72 -0.89 -41.96
C ARG A 1016 -12.06 -1.01 -40.48
N VAL A 1017 -13.27 -0.59 -40.11
CA VAL A 1017 -13.76 -0.68 -38.73
C VAL A 1017 -14.99 -1.58 -38.67
N THR A 1018 -15.04 -2.50 -37.71
CA THR A 1018 -16.15 -3.47 -37.54
C THR A 1018 -16.56 -3.64 -36.09
N ILE A 1019 -17.81 -4.07 -35.87
CA ILE A 1019 -18.28 -4.69 -34.62
C ILE A 1019 -18.78 -6.09 -34.99
N GLY A 1020 -18.12 -7.13 -34.52
CA GLY A 1020 -18.25 -8.47 -35.09
C GLY A 1020 -17.97 -8.44 -36.60
N GLU A 1021 -18.88 -8.97 -37.41
CA GLU A 1021 -18.76 -8.95 -38.88
C GLU A 1021 -19.31 -7.67 -39.53
N LYS A 1022 -19.96 -6.78 -38.75
CA LYS A 1022 -20.67 -5.62 -39.29
C LYS A 1022 -19.71 -4.44 -39.51
N PRO A 1023 -19.55 -3.93 -40.75
CA PRO A 1023 -18.73 -2.76 -41.02
C PRO A 1023 -19.38 -1.47 -40.52
N LEU A 1024 -18.54 -0.52 -40.07
CA LEU A 1024 -18.92 0.82 -39.68
C LEU A 1024 -18.35 1.86 -40.66
N ASN A 1025 -19.14 2.90 -40.94
CA ASN A 1025 -18.67 4.04 -41.72
C ASN A 1025 -17.78 4.93 -40.85
N ALA A 1026 -16.53 5.13 -41.27
CA ALA A 1026 -15.56 5.98 -40.60
C ALA A 1026 -14.72 6.78 -41.59
N LYS A 1027 -14.22 7.94 -41.16
CA LYS A 1027 -13.16 8.70 -41.83
C LYS A 1027 -11.89 8.59 -41.01
N HIS A 1028 -10.73 8.74 -41.63
CA HIS A 1028 -9.46 8.76 -40.92
C HIS A 1028 -8.59 9.94 -41.35
N LYS A 1029 -7.75 10.42 -40.43
CA LYS A 1029 -6.70 11.42 -40.67
C LYS A 1029 -5.43 10.95 -39.98
N LEU A 1030 -4.31 10.97 -40.70
CA LEU A 1030 -2.99 10.76 -40.15
C LEU A 1030 -2.35 12.12 -39.85
N ASP A 1031 -1.86 12.29 -38.63
CA ASP A 1031 -1.14 13.49 -38.20
C ASP A 1031 0.01 13.06 -37.29
N ASP A 1032 1.25 13.40 -37.65
CA ASP A 1032 2.46 13.02 -36.89
C ASP A 1032 2.53 11.52 -36.48
N GLY A 1033 2.21 10.63 -37.42
CA GLY A 1033 2.17 9.18 -37.19
C GLY A 1033 1.01 8.69 -36.32
N ARG A 1034 0.09 9.57 -35.87
CA ARG A 1034 -1.13 9.20 -35.15
C ARG A 1034 -2.33 9.19 -36.09
N LEU A 1035 -2.94 8.02 -36.25
CA LEU A 1035 -4.15 7.83 -37.04
C LEU A 1035 -5.38 8.07 -36.18
N THR A 1036 -6.12 9.13 -36.47
CA THR A 1036 -7.43 9.39 -35.87
C THR A 1036 -8.53 8.84 -36.76
N ILE A 1037 -9.28 7.85 -36.27
CA ILE A 1037 -10.45 7.26 -36.91
C ILE A 1037 -11.71 7.86 -36.30
N THR A 1038 -12.56 8.52 -37.10
CA THR A 1038 -13.80 9.14 -36.66
C THR A 1038 -15.01 8.44 -37.27
N LEU A 1039 -15.86 7.85 -36.44
CA LEU A 1039 -17.11 7.20 -36.85
C LEU A 1039 -18.11 8.24 -37.36
N SER A 1040 -18.93 7.91 -38.36
CA SER A 1040 -19.95 8.84 -38.89
C SER A 1040 -20.96 9.29 -37.81
N SER A 1041 -21.30 8.40 -36.88
CA SER A 1041 -22.15 8.69 -35.72
C SER A 1041 -21.51 8.09 -34.45
N PRO A 1042 -21.68 8.72 -33.27
CA PRO A 1042 -21.29 8.08 -32.02
C PRO A 1042 -22.03 6.76 -31.81
N ILE A 1043 -21.35 5.80 -31.20
CA ILE A 1043 -21.90 4.51 -30.78
C ILE A 1043 -21.73 4.32 -29.28
N THR A 1044 -22.42 3.34 -28.72
CA THR A 1044 -22.17 2.83 -27.37
C THR A 1044 -21.83 1.35 -27.51
N LEU A 1045 -20.66 0.97 -27.03
CA LEU A 1045 -20.28 -0.42 -26.83
C LEU A 1045 -20.74 -0.82 -25.42
N HIS A 1046 -21.46 -1.93 -25.34
CA HIS A 1046 -21.93 -2.52 -24.09
C HIS A 1046 -20.98 -3.64 -23.65
N GLN A 1047 -21.14 -4.10 -22.41
CA GLN A 1047 -20.45 -5.29 -21.92
C GLN A 1047 -20.56 -6.47 -22.91
N GLY A 1048 -19.41 -7.02 -23.29
CA GLY A 1048 -19.26 -8.11 -24.26
C GLY A 1048 -19.04 -7.64 -25.70
N ASP A 1049 -19.29 -6.37 -26.02
CA ASP A 1049 -19.02 -5.83 -27.35
C ASP A 1049 -17.52 -5.61 -27.57
N ALA A 1050 -17.11 -5.79 -28.83
CA ALA A 1050 -15.78 -5.44 -29.29
C ALA A 1050 -15.86 -4.68 -30.61
N ILE A 1051 -15.09 -3.59 -30.70
CA ILE A 1051 -14.81 -2.88 -31.94
C ILE A 1051 -13.41 -3.21 -32.40
N GLU A 1052 -13.25 -3.43 -33.70
CA GLU A 1052 -11.98 -3.76 -34.32
C GLU A 1052 -11.68 -2.76 -35.45
N ALA A 1053 -10.44 -2.27 -35.51
CA ALA A 1053 -9.93 -1.45 -36.60
C ALA A 1053 -8.75 -2.16 -37.26
N SER A 1054 -8.91 -2.49 -38.55
CA SER A 1054 -7.85 -3.06 -39.37
C SER A 1054 -7.28 -1.97 -40.28
N ILE A 1055 -5.99 -1.69 -40.14
CA ILE A 1055 -5.28 -0.59 -40.78
C ILE A 1055 -4.20 -1.20 -41.69
N GLY A 1056 -4.32 -0.99 -42.99
CA GLY A 1056 -3.23 -1.28 -43.92
C GLY A 1056 -2.15 -0.22 -43.80
N THR A 1057 -0.90 -0.65 -43.67
CA THR A 1057 0.28 0.22 -43.53
C THR A 1057 1.28 -0.03 -44.64
N VAL A 1058 1.90 1.05 -45.15
CA VAL A 1058 3.03 0.98 -46.08
C VAL A 1058 4.15 1.88 -45.59
N GLU A 1059 5.40 1.44 -45.75
CA GLU A 1059 6.56 2.28 -45.49
C GLU A 1059 6.59 3.44 -46.51
N SER A 1060 6.73 4.68 -46.01
CA SER A 1060 7.00 5.83 -46.87
C SER A 1060 8.34 5.63 -47.58
N ARG A 1061 8.34 5.82 -48.91
CA ARG A 1061 9.50 5.57 -49.79
C ARG A 1061 10.61 6.60 -49.66
#